data_AF-A0A2I0GQ74-F1
#
_entry.id   AF-A0A2I0GQ74-F1
#
_cell.length_a   1.000
_cell.length_b   1.000
_cell.length_c   1.000
_cell.angle_alpha   90.00
_cell.angle_beta   90.00
_cell.angle_gamma   90.00
#
_symmetry.space_group_name_H-M   'P 1'
#
loop_
_entity.id
_entity.type
_entity.pdbx_description
1 polymer ?
#
loop_
_entity_poly.entity_id
_entity_poly.type
_entity_poly.pdbx_seq_one_letter_code
_entity_poly.pdbx_strand_id
1 'polypeptide(L)'
;MLIDKLRLPRIIDDLAKFDGRKKRYVPYPSILKDSDAIRKREIQLLADLQTKWDSLKKVYPGNIKFIKSFNKHYRQVLWSSDRTFLALQSPTSYADELWLPQSQVIGQFQRGFNELLRPLSNEGFDKFQTIVQDEVAQAYKSTKTLKQAWQTVSQFIDYQNQHYMLAEYSYPKIIAPQPTKVNPLIINAAWVKNGKSLVKIIRAVQNHWSQTTDYSQEQILGWLVFSGIVYGGINEVQMLQGWLASLINKEYQPFINERIVVSPRFIQKRYGNEREESSDELYNTKQIVVNVVSQCWLMRYHQKSSQEEIKHTLANLSKDKIGQYLTSTLSEVTEPLNIKPPPLSRFLYYASYYWEMLDGADIDNASVGVMRGIHNTAGLMTKDFDRFLHQDYKYKETPYDLEQILTLSINANPNSRKETLSSSSKRAKVRKSDLIINLTKDFKLDEEQKKKRPSHTPLTLIERMQKRCEQYTDMSETILLQWALSLLCREKPPANQTVLKYIRTIGYEWLYFTMAQPLHIWSEEEFEVHYDDILEYKAVVRGNTDLVYSASLLQRIHDFAKDKYDLPPVTIQQSKNGRRVRAELISPQAYQAIIVQILGSVDILEREMFALLFILVYRTGMRKKELLGLKYNDIEGLKAAAPSLVIRPNSYRSTKTQSSIRRVPLFALLKPDELNLFINFVQSNIGNNSNKFIFTLSSDHRPIDDHVPLQLLKCILQDISVDDNVAQHTFHGFRHTAVSNLSLVLLGHPDLVGALTDYDNSDVLRIKQGLLGEHTDVQDRWYALSGMMGHLSPQRSFEYYNHFATLMATYALSVSDIKLPKQTLFNITKFTKLTVRMINDNGDINDNGMVSMPSIRKLLFKSIIEGKRKSPRFTVENPDKYFLLNPEPLATDELFGRYGLNRIQLLLQTSDEKTSLNKAAQLANISMHDAEILIKRAREVAAITTKRGKPRFVKPTDLETTALSPLSIQYQSDLRLLSPLLSNAYRLREKSEPDWTWFLGICRQKLSNSRASISFVRKEKKELVRFLRIAKELLPLKHWLMSGNKAVLENTKTDDDYQDIKQHSNDSVNTTYIGIASRDNRSQMNEWQFSPLLRFFVHMMLITDETLPIVNNES
;
A
#
# COMPACT_ATOMS: atom_id res chain seq x y z
N MET A 1 -18.33 -60.96 -28.75
CA MET A 1 -17.03 -61.66 -28.68
C MET A 1 -15.80 -60.75 -28.82
N LEU A 2 -15.71 -59.83 -29.80
CA LEU A 2 -14.51 -58.96 -29.94
C LEU A 2 -14.45 -57.80 -28.93
N ILE A 3 -15.59 -57.19 -28.58
CA ILE A 3 -15.68 -56.05 -27.65
C ILE A 3 -15.30 -56.46 -26.21
N ASP A 4 -15.62 -57.69 -25.79
CA ASP A 4 -15.35 -58.20 -24.44
C ASP A 4 -13.85 -58.34 -24.12
N LYS A 5 -12.99 -58.31 -25.15
CA LYS A 5 -11.53 -58.33 -25.00
C LYS A 5 -10.93 -56.94 -24.80
N LEU A 6 -11.71 -55.86 -24.90
CA LEU A 6 -11.22 -54.49 -24.72
C LEU A 6 -11.08 -54.15 -23.23
N ARG A 7 -9.84 -53.91 -22.77
CA ARG A 7 -9.60 -53.35 -21.43
C ARG A 7 -9.19 -51.89 -21.56
N LEU A 8 -10.10 -50.99 -21.17
CA LEU A 8 -9.78 -49.57 -21.06
C LEU A 8 -8.97 -49.32 -19.77
N PRO A 9 -7.85 -48.58 -19.84
CA PRO A 9 -6.96 -48.39 -18.69
C PRO A 9 -7.61 -47.54 -17.60
N ARG A 10 -7.82 -48.09 -16.41
CA ARG A 10 -8.33 -47.35 -15.25
C ARG A 10 -7.19 -47.01 -14.30
N ILE A 11 -7.34 -45.89 -13.58
CA ILE A 11 -6.38 -45.48 -12.53
C ILE A 11 -6.25 -46.53 -11.41
N ILE A 12 -7.21 -47.45 -11.32
CA ILE A 12 -7.29 -48.50 -10.32
C ILE A 12 -6.93 -49.90 -10.81
N ASP A 13 -6.50 -50.09 -12.07
CA ASP A 13 -6.33 -51.45 -12.63
C ASP A 13 -5.34 -52.32 -11.84
N ASP A 14 -4.30 -51.72 -11.24
CA ASP A 14 -3.34 -52.40 -10.37
C ASP A 14 -3.69 -52.30 -8.87
N LEU A 15 -4.81 -51.66 -8.53
CA LEU A 15 -5.17 -51.31 -7.14
C LEU A 15 -6.45 -51.99 -6.65
N ALA A 16 -7.41 -52.23 -7.54
CA ALA A 16 -8.72 -52.78 -7.20
C ALA A 16 -9.32 -53.63 -8.33
N LYS A 17 -10.16 -54.60 -7.96
CA LYS A 17 -10.93 -55.42 -8.90
C LYS A 17 -12.43 -55.17 -8.78
N PHE A 18 -13.16 -55.31 -9.88
CA PHE A 18 -14.62 -55.21 -9.84
C PHE A 18 -15.23 -56.45 -9.18
N ASP A 19 -16.04 -56.23 -8.14
CA ASP A 19 -16.82 -57.29 -7.49
C ASP A 19 -18.24 -57.27 -8.06
N GLY A 20 -18.56 -58.27 -8.89
CA GLY A 20 -19.86 -58.40 -9.54
C GLY A 20 -21.05 -58.56 -8.58
N ARG A 21 -20.82 -59.08 -7.36
CA ARG A 21 -21.89 -59.21 -6.35
C ARG A 21 -22.19 -57.87 -5.68
N LYS A 22 -21.15 -57.09 -5.39
CA LYS A 22 -21.27 -55.76 -4.75
C LYS A 22 -21.49 -54.62 -5.75
N LYS A 23 -21.39 -54.91 -7.05
CA LYS A 23 -21.46 -53.95 -8.16
C LYS A 23 -20.52 -52.74 -7.97
N ARG A 24 -19.34 -52.94 -7.39
CA ARG A 24 -18.34 -51.90 -7.12
C ARG A 24 -16.90 -52.42 -7.20
N TYR A 25 -15.94 -51.52 -7.34
CA TYR A 25 -14.52 -51.85 -7.22
C TYR A 25 -14.13 -52.07 -5.76
N VAL A 26 -13.37 -53.14 -5.51
CA VAL A 26 -12.86 -53.50 -4.19
C VAL A 26 -11.33 -53.61 -4.28
N PRO A 27 -10.57 -52.85 -3.45
CA PRO A 27 -9.11 -52.91 -3.45
C PRO A 27 -8.56 -54.31 -3.18
N TYR A 28 -7.38 -54.62 -3.72
CA TYR A 28 -6.73 -55.91 -3.47
C TYR A 28 -6.29 -56.05 -1.99
N PRO A 29 -6.63 -57.17 -1.32
CA PRO A 29 -6.25 -57.37 0.09
C PRO A 29 -4.74 -57.36 0.34
N SER A 30 -3.93 -57.80 -0.62
CA SER A 30 -2.46 -57.76 -0.54
C SER A 30 -1.94 -56.32 -0.48
N ILE A 31 -2.40 -55.45 -1.37
CA ILE A 31 -2.01 -54.03 -1.44
C ILE A 31 -2.43 -53.26 -0.19
N LEU A 32 -3.61 -53.57 0.35
CA LEU A 32 -4.09 -52.98 1.60
C LEU A 32 -3.32 -53.46 2.83
N LYS A 33 -2.67 -54.63 2.81
CA LYS A 33 -1.83 -55.09 3.93
C LYS A 33 -0.50 -54.34 3.98
N ASP A 34 0.09 -54.05 2.83
CA ASP A 34 1.42 -53.43 2.70
C ASP A 34 1.40 -51.88 2.71
N SER A 35 0.21 -51.27 2.67
CA SER A 35 0.04 -49.81 2.62
C SER A 35 -0.11 -49.16 4.01
N ASP A 36 0.30 -47.90 4.16
CA ASP A 36 0.01 -47.11 5.36
C ASP A 36 -1.47 -46.68 5.42
N ALA A 37 -1.93 -46.17 6.58
CA ALA A 37 -3.33 -45.79 6.77
C ALA A 37 -3.81 -44.67 5.82
N ILE A 38 -2.91 -43.83 5.31
CA ILE A 38 -3.23 -42.75 4.38
C ILE A 38 -3.43 -43.32 2.98
N ARG A 39 -2.50 -44.16 2.54
CA ARG A 39 -2.53 -44.84 1.24
C ARG A 39 -3.71 -45.80 1.12
N LYS A 40 -4.09 -46.49 2.20
CA LYS A 40 -5.32 -47.31 2.23
C LYS A 40 -6.57 -46.48 1.94
N ARG A 41 -6.68 -45.29 2.53
CA ARG A 41 -7.83 -44.38 2.32
C ARG A 41 -7.85 -43.79 0.91
N GLU A 42 -6.69 -43.45 0.37
CA GLU A 42 -6.55 -42.98 -1.01
C GLU A 42 -7.01 -44.05 -2.01
N ILE A 43 -6.52 -45.29 -1.86
CA ILE A 43 -6.88 -46.42 -2.74
C ILE A 43 -8.38 -46.71 -2.64
N GLN A 44 -8.94 -46.69 -1.43
CA GLN A 44 -10.38 -46.88 -1.24
C GLN A 44 -11.18 -45.78 -1.94
N LEU A 45 -10.79 -44.51 -1.79
CA LEU A 45 -11.46 -43.39 -2.44
C LEU A 45 -11.37 -43.50 -3.97
N LEU A 46 -10.22 -43.86 -4.54
CA LEU A 46 -10.08 -44.06 -6.00
C LEU A 46 -11.00 -45.18 -6.52
N ALA A 47 -11.15 -46.27 -5.76
CA ALA A 47 -12.05 -47.36 -6.13
C ALA A 47 -13.53 -46.92 -6.10
N ASP A 48 -13.91 -46.12 -5.11
CA ASP A 48 -15.26 -45.57 -4.98
C ASP A 48 -15.56 -44.55 -6.11
N LEU A 49 -14.62 -43.62 -6.38
CA LEU A 49 -14.71 -42.67 -7.49
C LEU A 49 -14.85 -43.37 -8.84
N GLN A 50 -14.04 -44.38 -9.12
CA GLN A 50 -14.13 -45.13 -10.39
C GLN A 50 -15.47 -45.88 -10.52
N THR A 51 -15.98 -46.44 -9.41
CA THR A 51 -17.30 -47.11 -9.40
C THR A 51 -18.41 -46.14 -9.79
N LYS A 52 -18.43 -44.94 -9.19
CA LYS A 52 -19.43 -43.91 -9.48
C LYS A 52 -19.30 -43.38 -10.91
N TRP A 53 -18.06 -43.13 -11.34
CA TRP A 53 -17.76 -42.67 -12.68
C TRP A 53 -18.28 -43.64 -13.75
N ASP A 54 -17.99 -44.94 -13.62
CA ASP A 54 -18.43 -45.95 -14.58
C ASP A 54 -19.96 -46.15 -14.56
N SER A 55 -20.60 -45.99 -13.39
CA SER A 55 -22.05 -46.01 -13.27
C SER A 55 -22.71 -44.83 -14.01
N LEU A 56 -22.23 -43.61 -13.76
CA LEU A 56 -22.75 -42.41 -14.40
C LEU A 56 -22.48 -42.38 -15.91
N LYS A 57 -21.34 -42.92 -16.35
CA LYS A 57 -20.99 -43.02 -17.78
C LYS A 57 -22.02 -43.84 -18.57
N LYS A 58 -22.62 -44.87 -17.94
CA LYS A 58 -23.68 -45.68 -18.56
C LYS A 58 -25.00 -44.92 -18.67
N VAL A 59 -25.32 -44.07 -17.70
CA VAL A 59 -26.60 -43.33 -17.63
C VAL A 59 -26.54 -42.03 -18.44
N TYR A 60 -25.40 -41.34 -18.44
CA TYR A 60 -25.21 -40.02 -19.06
C TYR A 60 -24.05 -40.02 -20.07
N PRO A 61 -24.14 -40.80 -21.16
CA PRO A 61 -23.07 -40.92 -22.14
C PRO A 61 -22.89 -39.61 -22.93
N GLY A 62 -21.65 -39.13 -22.98
CA GLY A 62 -21.22 -37.92 -23.69
C GLY A 62 -20.88 -38.15 -25.16
N ASN A 63 -20.45 -37.07 -25.83
CA ASN A 63 -20.14 -37.10 -27.25
C ASN A 63 -18.80 -37.80 -27.53
N ILE A 64 -18.84 -38.82 -28.38
CA ILE A 64 -17.66 -39.62 -28.73
C ILE A 64 -16.55 -38.82 -29.44
N LYS A 65 -16.91 -37.70 -30.09
CA LYS A 65 -15.95 -36.81 -30.77
C LYS A 65 -14.97 -36.13 -29.79
N PHE A 66 -15.23 -36.15 -28.49
CA PHE A 66 -14.40 -35.50 -27.48
C PHE A 66 -13.23 -36.38 -26.99
N ILE A 67 -13.09 -37.60 -27.52
CA ILE A 67 -12.10 -38.58 -27.07
C ILE A 67 -10.78 -38.46 -27.84
N LYS A 68 -9.66 -38.44 -27.12
CA LYS A 68 -8.29 -38.32 -27.67
C LYS A 68 -7.80 -39.53 -28.46
N SER A 69 -8.26 -40.73 -28.12
CA SER A 69 -7.64 -42.00 -28.52
C SER A 69 -8.61 -42.99 -29.19
N PHE A 70 -9.68 -42.53 -29.87
CA PHE A 70 -10.64 -43.43 -30.54
C PHE A 70 -9.93 -44.38 -31.52
N ASN A 71 -9.10 -43.84 -32.42
CA ASN A 71 -8.35 -44.62 -33.41
C ASN A 71 -7.33 -45.58 -32.79
N LYS A 72 -6.73 -45.23 -31.64
CA LYS A 72 -5.76 -46.06 -30.92
C LYS A 72 -6.40 -47.35 -30.41
N HIS A 73 -7.57 -47.24 -29.77
CA HIS A 73 -8.29 -48.40 -29.23
C HIS A 73 -9.00 -49.18 -30.35
N TYR A 74 -9.42 -48.50 -31.41
CA TYR A 74 -10.06 -49.16 -32.57
C TYR A 74 -9.07 -50.07 -33.31
N ARG A 75 -7.82 -49.62 -33.50
CA ARG A 75 -6.75 -50.42 -34.13
C ARG A 75 -6.35 -51.66 -33.32
N GLN A 76 -6.39 -51.60 -31.98
CA GLN A 76 -6.09 -52.75 -31.11
C GLN A 76 -7.05 -53.94 -31.31
N VAL A 77 -8.27 -53.69 -31.79
CA VAL A 77 -9.26 -54.76 -32.01
C VAL A 77 -9.19 -55.35 -33.41
N LEU A 78 -8.78 -54.56 -34.40
CA LEU A 78 -8.78 -54.95 -35.80
C LEU A 78 -7.49 -55.66 -36.26
N TRP A 79 -6.36 -55.49 -35.56
CA TRP A 79 -5.06 -56.03 -35.96
C TRP A 79 -4.53 -57.05 -34.95
N SER A 80 -5.00 -58.29 -35.07
CA SER A 80 -4.24 -59.48 -34.68
C SER A 80 -4.07 -60.31 -35.95
N SER A 81 -2.83 -60.54 -36.36
CA SER A 81 -2.41 -61.13 -37.64
C SER A 81 -2.91 -62.55 -37.96
N ASP A 82 -3.68 -63.20 -37.08
CA ASP A 82 -4.11 -64.60 -37.23
C ASP A 82 -5.65 -64.77 -37.18
N ARG A 83 -6.42 -64.02 -37.96
CA ARG A 83 -7.87 -64.26 -38.05
C ARG A 83 -8.36 -64.37 -39.48
N THR A 84 -8.30 -65.59 -40.02
CA THR A 84 -9.08 -66.02 -41.17
C THR A 84 -10.57 -66.02 -40.81
N PHE A 85 -11.39 -65.30 -41.57
CA PHE A 85 -12.84 -65.49 -41.51
C PHE A 85 -13.15 -66.85 -42.14
N LEU A 86 -13.44 -67.86 -41.31
CA LEU A 86 -13.96 -69.14 -41.77
C LEU A 86 -15.37 -68.93 -42.33
N ALA A 87 -15.50 -68.86 -43.66
CA ALA A 87 -16.77 -69.05 -44.33
C ALA A 87 -17.12 -70.53 -44.23
N LEU A 88 -17.99 -70.90 -43.28
CA LEU A 88 -18.56 -72.23 -43.23
C LEU A 88 -19.42 -72.45 -44.48
N GLN A 89 -19.05 -73.42 -45.33
CA GLN A 89 -19.93 -73.93 -46.37
C GLN A 89 -21.04 -74.74 -45.69
N SER A 90 -22.30 -74.40 -46.00
CA SER A 90 -23.50 -74.96 -45.38
C SER A 90 -23.64 -76.47 -45.60
N PRO A 91 -24.37 -77.14 -44.69
CA PRO A 91 -25.47 -78.00 -45.11
C PRO A 91 -26.80 -77.48 -44.56
N THR A 92 -27.79 -77.65 -45.41
CA THR A 92 -29.19 -77.22 -45.38
C THR A 92 -29.98 -77.56 -44.11
N SER A 93 -30.90 -76.65 -43.79
CA SER A 93 -32.08 -76.75 -42.93
C SER A 93 -31.89 -76.52 -41.41
N TYR A 94 -32.14 -75.30 -40.96
CA TYR A 94 -33.25 -74.95 -40.06
C TYR A 94 -33.41 -73.42 -39.98
N ALA A 95 -34.63 -72.98 -39.76
CA ALA A 95 -35.18 -71.65 -40.00
C ALA A 95 -34.63 -70.49 -39.13
N ASP A 96 -34.73 -69.30 -39.72
CA ASP A 96 -34.98 -67.95 -39.16
C ASP A 96 -34.02 -67.31 -38.10
N GLU A 97 -33.76 -66.01 -38.35
CA GLU A 97 -33.20 -64.95 -37.49
C GLU A 97 -31.70 -64.60 -37.45
N LEU A 98 -30.74 -65.37 -38.02
CA LEU A 98 -29.31 -65.12 -37.74
C LEU A 98 -28.37 -64.75 -38.90
N TRP A 99 -28.87 -64.32 -40.06
CA TRP A 99 -28.01 -63.91 -41.18
C TRP A 99 -27.95 -62.38 -41.35
N LEU A 100 -27.14 -61.71 -40.52
CA LEU A 100 -26.78 -60.31 -40.73
C LEU A 100 -25.68 -60.24 -41.81
N PRO A 101 -25.84 -59.51 -42.94
CA PRO A 101 -24.74 -59.21 -43.86
C PRO A 101 -23.51 -58.66 -43.12
N GLN A 102 -22.30 -58.94 -43.62
CA GLN A 102 -21.03 -58.56 -43.00
C GLN A 102 -20.96 -57.07 -42.60
N SER A 103 -21.64 -56.21 -43.35
CA SER A 103 -21.82 -54.77 -43.06
C SER A 103 -22.61 -54.49 -41.77
N GLN A 104 -23.64 -55.28 -41.45
CA GLN A 104 -24.42 -55.15 -40.22
C GLN A 104 -23.64 -55.66 -39.00
N VAL A 105 -22.84 -56.72 -39.12
CA VAL A 105 -21.96 -57.20 -38.03
C VAL A 105 -20.88 -56.15 -37.70
N ILE A 106 -20.27 -55.55 -38.71
CA ILE A 106 -19.32 -54.43 -38.54
C ILE A 106 -20.04 -53.22 -37.93
N GLY A 107 -21.24 -52.90 -38.40
CA GLY A 107 -22.05 -51.80 -37.87
C GLY A 107 -22.51 -52.00 -36.42
N GLN A 108 -22.82 -53.22 -35.99
CA GLN A 108 -23.12 -53.56 -34.60
C GLN A 108 -21.87 -53.51 -33.73
N PHE A 109 -20.74 -54.02 -34.23
CA PHE A 109 -19.45 -53.90 -33.55
C PHE A 109 -19.06 -52.44 -33.35
N GLN A 110 -19.17 -51.61 -34.38
CA GLN A 110 -18.85 -50.19 -34.31
C GLN A 110 -19.79 -49.44 -33.36
N ARG A 111 -21.09 -49.79 -33.33
CA ARG A 111 -22.04 -49.24 -32.34
C ARG A 111 -21.66 -49.62 -30.91
N GLY A 112 -21.43 -50.91 -30.62
CA GLY A 112 -21.04 -51.34 -29.29
C GLY A 112 -19.68 -50.81 -28.84
N PHE A 113 -18.72 -50.70 -29.77
CA PHE A 113 -17.41 -50.09 -29.51
C PHE A 113 -17.53 -48.59 -29.23
N ASN A 114 -18.39 -47.89 -29.97
CA ASN A 114 -18.67 -46.48 -29.73
C ASN A 114 -19.29 -46.27 -28.35
N GLU A 115 -20.28 -47.06 -27.96
CA GLU A 115 -20.92 -46.97 -26.65
C GLU A 115 -19.94 -47.21 -25.49
N LEU A 116 -19.01 -48.16 -25.63
CA LEU A 116 -18.03 -48.46 -24.58
C LEU A 116 -17.04 -47.30 -24.35
N LEU A 117 -16.74 -46.54 -25.42
CA LEU A 117 -15.78 -45.44 -25.38
C LEU A 117 -16.37 -44.10 -24.97
N ARG A 118 -17.67 -43.84 -25.21
CA ARG A 118 -18.30 -42.52 -24.96
C ARG A 118 -17.90 -41.92 -23.60
N PRO A 119 -17.40 -40.67 -23.54
CA PRO A 119 -17.00 -40.05 -22.29
C PRO A 119 -18.23 -39.78 -21.40
N LEU A 120 -18.04 -39.30 -20.18
CA LEU A 120 -19.15 -38.79 -19.37
C LEU A 120 -19.62 -37.45 -19.97
N SER A 121 -20.93 -37.23 -20.06
CA SER A 121 -21.46 -35.92 -20.50
C SER A 121 -21.28 -34.84 -19.42
N ASN A 122 -21.45 -33.56 -19.78
CA ASN A 122 -21.37 -32.45 -18.83
C ASN A 122 -22.41 -32.59 -17.70
N GLU A 123 -23.65 -32.97 -18.02
CA GLU A 123 -24.70 -33.23 -17.01
C GLU A 123 -24.30 -34.39 -16.07
N GLY A 124 -23.73 -35.46 -16.63
CA GLY A 124 -23.21 -36.58 -15.85
C GLY A 124 -22.05 -36.16 -14.94
N PHE A 125 -21.21 -35.23 -15.42
CA PHE A 125 -20.09 -34.68 -14.67
C PHE A 125 -20.53 -33.80 -13.50
N ASP A 126 -21.56 -32.96 -13.70
CA ASP A 126 -22.14 -32.14 -12.61
C ASP A 126 -22.74 -33.02 -11.49
N LYS A 127 -23.39 -34.13 -11.89
CA LYS A 127 -23.89 -35.14 -10.94
C LYS A 127 -22.74 -35.86 -10.23
N PHE A 128 -21.66 -36.19 -10.95
CA PHE A 128 -20.46 -36.76 -10.34
C PHE A 128 -19.85 -35.81 -9.30
N GLN A 129 -19.73 -34.52 -9.63
CA GLN A 129 -19.20 -33.51 -8.72
C GLN A 129 -20.01 -33.41 -7.42
N THR A 130 -21.33 -33.44 -7.51
CA THR A 130 -22.22 -33.41 -6.34
C THR A 130 -22.02 -34.64 -5.45
N ILE A 131 -21.99 -35.84 -6.05
CA ILE A 131 -21.79 -37.11 -5.31
C ILE A 131 -20.43 -37.11 -4.59
N VAL A 132 -19.38 -36.63 -5.26
CA VAL A 132 -18.03 -36.57 -4.67
C VAL A 132 -17.98 -35.58 -3.51
N GLN A 133 -18.65 -34.44 -3.61
CA GLN A 133 -18.73 -33.46 -2.53
C GLN A 133 -19.38 -34.07 -1.27
N ASP A 134 -20.49 -34.78 -1.44
CA ASP A 134 -21.20 -35.42 -0.32
C ASP A 134 -20.40 -36.58 0.30
N GLU A 135 -19.83 -37.46 -0.51
CA GLU A 135 -19.05 -38.61 -0.02
C GLU A 135 -17.76 -38.16 0.70
N VAL A 136 -17.07 -37.15 0.17
CA VAL A 136 -15.87 -36.61 0.82
C VAL A 136 -16.22 -35.86 2.11
N ALA A 137 -17.33 -35.12 2.15
CA ALA A 137 -17.79 -34.42 3.36
C ALA A 137 -18.20 -35.40 4.49
N GLN A 138 -18.87 -36.51 4.16
CA GLN A 138 -19.32 -37.50 5.15
C GLN A 138 -18.17 -38.37 5.68
N ALA A 139 -17.23 -38.78 4.82
CA ALA A 139 -16.19 -39.74 5.17
C ALA A 139 -14.96 -39.13 5.85
N TYR A 140 -14.70 -37.82 5.69
CA TYR A 140 -13.46 -37.19 6.17
C TYR A 140 -13.74 -35.98 7.07
N LYS A 141 -13.52 -36.13 8.39
CA LYS A 141 -13.87 -35.11 9.40
C LYS A 141 -12.77 -34.11 9.76
N SER A 142 -11.50 -34.40 9.45
CA SER A 142 -10.38 -33.51 9.79
C SER A 142 -9.87 -32.71 8.59
N THR A 143 -9.41 -31.47 8.80
CA THR A 143 -8.88 -30.59 7.74
C THR A 143 -7.75 -31.23 6.94
N LYS A 144 -6.88 -32.00 7.62
CA LYS A 144 -5.76 -32.71 6.98
C LYS A 144 -6.25 -33.83 6.05
N THR A 145 -7.25 -34.61 6.49
CA THR A 145 -7.81 -35.71 5.71
C THR A 145 -8.69 -35.22 4.55
N LEU A 146 -9.40 -34.11 4.74
CA LEU A 146 -10.17 -33.45 3.68
C LEU A 146 -9.26 -32.97 2.54
N LYS A 147 -8.16 -32.28 2.88
CA LYS A 147 -7.19 -31.81 1.88
C LYS A 147 -6.60 -32.97 1.06
N GLN A 148 -6.30 -34.09 1.70
CA GLN A 148 -5.80 -35.29 1.03
C GLN A 148 -6.86 -35.91 0.11
N ALA A 149 -8.10 -36.06 0.58
CA ALA A 149 -9.20 -36.58 -0.23
C ALA A 149 -9.42 -35.73 -1.51
N TRP A 150 -9.41 -34.40 -1.37
CA TRP A 150 -9.54 -33.49 -2.53
C TRP A 150 -8.35 -33.54 -3.50
N GLN A 151 -7.14 -33.83 -3.01
CA GLN A 151 -6.00 -34.11 -3.89
C GLN A 151 -6.21 -35.39 -4.69
N THR A 152 -6.72 -36.45 -4.06
CA THR A 152 -7.06 -37.72 -4.73
C THR A 152 -8.16 -37.53 -5.78
N VAL A 153 -9.19 -36.72 -5.48
CA VAL A 153 -10.24 -36.35 -6.45
C VAL A 153 -9.65 -35.62 -7.65
N SER A 154 -8.78 -34.63 -7.43
CA SER A 154 -8.13 -33.91 -8.53
C SER A 154 -7.25 -34.83 -9.37
N GLN A 155 -6.52 -35.76 -8.74
CA GLN A 155 -5.71 -36.76 -9.44
C GLN A 155 -6.58 -37.67 -10.31
N PHE A 156 -7.75 -38.08 -9.81
CA PHE A 156 -8.71 -38.88 -10.57
C PHE A 156 -9.18 -38.15 -11.83
N ILE A 157 -9.58 -36.87 -11.72
CA ILE A 157 -10.02 -36.06 -12.87
C ILE A 157 -8.89 -35.81 -13.87
N ASP A 158 -7.69 -35.48 -13.37
CA ASP A 158 -6.52 -35.28 -14.22
C ASP A 158 -6.20 -36.56 -15.03
N TYR A 159 -6.34 -37.74 -14.42
CA TYR A 159 -6.20 -39.01 -15.11
C TYR A 159 -7.26 -39.21 -16.20
N GLN A 160 -8.54 -38.94 -15.91
CA GLN A 160 -9.61 -39.04 -16.92
C GLN A 160 -9.33 -38.12 -18.12
N ASN A 161 -8.91 -36.88 -17.87
CA ASN A 161 -8.58 -35.91 -18.90
C ASN A 161 -7.37 -36.36 -19.74
N GLN A 162 -6.28 -36.79 -19.09
CA GLN A 162 -5.04 -37.15 -19.77
C GLN A 162 -5.20 -38.38 -20.69
N HIS A 163 -5.96 -39.39 -20.24
CA HIS A 163 -6.08 -40.67 -20.92
C HIS A 163 -7.24 -40.74 -21.92
N TYR A 164 -8.33 -39.99 -21.69
CA TYR A 164 -9.56 -40.12 -22.47
C TYR A 164 -9.96 -38.86 -23.24
N MET A 165 -9.78 -37.65 -22.68
CA MET A 165 -10.33 -36.42 -23.29
C MET A 165 -9.34 -35.69 -24.20
N LEU A 166 -9.85 -35.04 -25.24
CA LEU A 166 -9.12 -34.01 -26.00
C LEU A 166 -8.96 -32.75 -25.14
N ALA A 167 -7.87 -31.99 -25.36
CA ALA A 167 -7.51 -30.85 -24.52
C ALA A 167 -8.63 -29.79 -24.43
N GLU A 168 -9.29 -29.50 -25.55
CA GLU A 168 -10.40 -28.53 -25.67
C GLU A 168 -11.66 -28.93 -24.88
N TYR A 169 -11.81 -30.22 -24.55
CA TYR A 169 -13.00 -30.79 -23.89
C TYR A 169 -12.66 -31.41 -22.53
N SER A 170 -11.57 -31.02 -21.91
CA SER A 170 -11.18 -31.53 -20.59
C SER A 170 -12.23 -31.17 -19.54
N TYR A 171 -12.57 -32.12 -18.66
CA TYR A 171 -13.40 -31.84 -17.50
C TYR A 171 -12.71 -30.81 -16.60
N PRO A 172 -13.48 -29.86 -16.03
CA PRO A 172 -12.91 -28.89 -15.12
C PRO A 172 -12.37 -29.58 -13.86
N LYS A 173 -11.29 -29.04 -13.29
CA LYS A 173 -10.76 -29.56 -12.02
C LYS A 173 -11.76 -29.32 -10.91
N ILE A 174 -12.11 -30.37 -10.18
CA ILE A 174 -12.96 -30.26 -9.00
C ILE A 174 -12.10 -29.70 -7.85
N ILE A 175 -12.37 -28.46 -7.47
CA ILE A 175 -11.68 -27.77 -6.37
C ILE A 175 -12.46 -28.04 -5.08
N ALA A 176 -11.75 -28.25 -3.97
CA ALA A 176 -12.37 -28.34 -2.65
C ALA A 176 -13.29 -27.12 -2.41
N PRO A 177 -14.48 -27.29 -1.82
CA PRO A 177 -15.28 -26.16 -1.40
C PRO A 177 -14.40 -25.28 -0.49
N GLN A 178 -14.19 -24.04 -0.89
CA GLN A 178 -13.46 -23.07 -0.07
C GLN A 178 -14.21 -22.97 1.26
N PRO A 179 -13.51 -22.91 2.42
CA PRO A 179 -14.18 -22.62 3.66
C PRO A 179 -15.01 -21.36 3.43
N THR A 180 -16.32 -21.47 3.64
CA THR A 180 -17.23 -20.34 3.53
C THR A 180 -16.61 -19.23 4.36
N LYS A 181 -16.34 -18.08 3.75
CA LYS A 181 -15.95 -16.87 4.50
C LYS A 181 -16.90 -16.80 5.70
N VAL A 182 -16.34 -16.70 6.91
CA VAL A 182 -17.15 -16.59 8.13
C VAL A 182 -18.20 -15.54 7.84
N ASN A 183 -19.48 -15.92 7.92
CA ASN A 183 -20.56 -15.02 7.62
C ASN A 183 -20.48 -13.87 8.64
N PRO A 184 -20.15 -12.64 8.22
CA PRO A 184 -19.90 -11.54 9.13
C PRO A 184 -21.20 -10.95 9.69
N LEU A 185 -22.36 -11.60 9.48
CA LEU A 185 -23.63 -11.16 10.04
C LEU A 185 -23.53 -11.06 11.57
N ILE A 186 -23.32 -9.82 12.01
CA ILE A 186 -23.44 -9.36 13.39
C ILE A 186 -24.86 -9.66 13.93
N ILE A 187 -25.82 -9.77 13.02
CA ILE A 187 -27.24 -10.04 13.25
C ILE A 187 -27.46 -11.56 13.24
N ASN A 188 -27.67 -12.13 14.42
CA ASN A 188 -28.12 -13.51 14.60
C ASN A 188 -29.49 -13.55 15.32
N ALA A 189 -30.13 -14.72 15.32
CA ALA A 189 -31.46 -14.88 15.94
C ALA A 189 -31.48 -14.48 17.44
N ALA A 190 -30.37 -14.68 18.16
CA ALA A 190 -30.25 -14.27 19.56
C ALA A 190 -30.17 -12.74 19.70
N TRP A 191 -29.50 -12.05 18.78
CA TRP A 191 -29.44 -10.59 18.74
C TRP A 191 -30.82 -9.98 18.53
N VAL A 192 -31.63 -10.52 17.62
CA VAL A 192 -33.02 -10.07 17.41
C VAL A 192 -33.88 -10.33 18.64
N LYS A 193 -33.87 -11.55 19.20
CA LYS A 193 -34.71 -11.93 20.34
C LYS A 193 -34.39 -11.09 21.59
N ASN A 194 -33.11 -11.01 21.95
CA ASN A 194 -32.69 -10.30 23.16
C ASN A 194 -32.69 -8.78 22.96
N GLY A 195 -32.43 -8.30 21.76
CA GLY A 195 -32.61 -6.88 21.39
C GLY A 195 -34.05 -6.41 21.59
N LYS A 196 -35.04 -7.16 21.12
CA LYS A 196 -36.47 -6.86 21.39
C LYS A 196 -36.80 -6.80 22.89
N SER A 197 -36.20 -7.69 23.69
CA SER A 197 -36.35 -7.64 25.15
C SER A 197 -35.75 -6.37 25.75
N LEU A 198 -34.59 -5.94 25.25
CA LEU A 198 -33.92 -4.72 25.67
C LEU A 198 -34.74 -3.46 25.33
N VAL A 199 -35.42 -3.44 24.17
CA VAL A 199 -36.34 -2.33 23.81
C VAL A 199 -37.48 -2.18 24.83
N LYS A 200 -37.99 -3.28 25.41
CA LYS A 200 -38.99 -3.20 26.48
C LYS A 200 -38.43 -2.52 27.73
N ILE A 201 -37.18 -2.84 28.09
CA ILE A 201 -36.48 -2.18 29.21
C ILE A 201 -36.30 -0.69 28.91
N ILE A 202 -35.88 -0.32 27.69
CA ILE A 202 -35.69 1.09 27.30
C ILE A 202 -37.00 1.88 27.43
N ARG A 203 -38.13 1.32 26.97
CA ARG A 203 -39.46 1.96 27.15
C ARG A 203 -39.81 2.16 28.62
N ALA A 204 -39.55 1.15 29.45
CA ALA A 204 -39.78 1.26 30.89
C ALA A 204 -38.90 2.34 31.52
N VAL A 205 -37.64 2.44 31.11
CA VAL A 205 -36.71 3.50 31.57
C VAL A 205 -37.19 4.88 31.14
N GLN A 206 -37.64 5.06 29.90
CA GLN A 206 -38.21 6.33 29.42
C GLN A 206 -39.44 6.74 30.24
N ASN A 207 -40.33 5.80 30.55
CA ASN A 207 -41.48 6.05 31.43
C ASN A 207 -41.04 6.45 32.84
N HIS A 208 -40.07 5.74 33.43
CA HIS A 208 -39.51 6.09 34.74
C HIS A 208 -38.90 7.50 34.75
N TRP A 209 -38.11 7.86 33.73
CA TRP A 209 -37.56 9.22 33.60
C TRP A 209 -38.64 10.31 33.48
N SER A 210 -39.82 9.98 32.96
CA SER A 210 -40.95 10.92 32.89
C SER A 210 -41.65 11.15 34.24
N GLN A 211 -41.58 10.19 35.16
CA GLN A 211 -42.30 10.21 36.44
C GLN A 211 -41.43 10.61 37.62
N THR A 212 -40.12 10.38 37.54
CA THR A 212 -39.19 10.59 38.65
C THR A 212 -38.41 11.90 38.49
N THR A 213 -38.43 12.76 39.52
CA THR A 213 -37.74 14.06 39.51
C THR A 213 -36.41 14.06 40.26
N ASP A 214 -36.28 13.23 41.29
CA ASP A 214 -35.16 13.18 42.19
C ASP A 214 -34.36 11.89 42.04
N TYR A 215 -33.04 12.05 42.00
CA TYR A 215 -32.10 10.97 41.75
C TYR A 215 -30.90 11.12 42.68
N SER A 216 -30.47 10.01 43.28
CA SER A 216 -29.17 9.88 43.95
C SER A 216 -28.03 10.07 42.94
N GLN A 217 -26.83 10.32 43.44
CA GLN A 217 -25.67 10.51 42.57
C GLN A 217 -25.26 9.21 41.85
N GLU A 218 -25.36 8.06 42.54
CA GLU A 218 -25.14 6.76 41.93
C GLU A 218 -26.19 6.46 40.84
N GLN A 219 -27.44 6.88 41.03
CA GLN A 219 -28.48 6.76 39.99
C GLN A 219 -28.16 7.64 38.78
N ILE A 220 -27.74 8.89 38.98
CA ILE A 220 -27.34 9.78 37.87
C ILE A 220 -26.18 9.17 37.07
N LEU A 221 -25.18 8.59 37.74
CA LEU A 221 -24.08 7.88 37.08
C LEU A 221 -24.57 6.65 36.32
N GLY A 222 -25.46 5.84 36.90
CA GLY A 222 -26.07 4.69 36.23
C GLY A 222 -26.86 5.07 34.98
N TRP A 223 -27.63 6.16 35.03
CA TRP A 223 -28.36 6.68 33.86
C TRP A 223 -27.46 7.33 32.81
N LEU A 224 -26.34 7.95 33.23
CA LEU A 224 -25.31 8.43 32.31
C LEU A 224 -24.64 7.25 31.57
N VAL A 225 -24.30 6.18 32.29
CA VAL A 225 -23.80 4.91 31.70
C VAL A 225 -24.83 4.32 30.73
N PHE A 226 -26.08 4.17 31.17
CA PHE A 226 -27.17 3.65 30.35
C PHE A 226 -27.32 4.45 29.06
N SER A 227 -27.33 5.78 29.14
CA SER A 227 -27.47 6.65 27.96
C SER A 227 -26.26 6.58 27.03
N GLY A 228 -25.04 6.45 27.56
CA GLY A 228 -23.83 6.24 26.76
C GLY A 228 -23.88 4.95 25.94
N ILE A 229 -24.44 3.87 26.51
CA ILE A 229 -24.62 2.59 25.81
C ILE A 229 -25.77 2.64 24.81
N VAL A 230 -26.95 3.10 25.24
CA VAL A 230 -28.20 2.99 24.48
C VAL A 230 -28.32 4.05 23.39
N TYR A 231 -27.86 5.27 23.63
CA TYR A 231 -27.96 6.38 22.68
C TYR A 231 -26.59 6.82 22.12
N GLY A 232 -25.49 6.52 22.83
CA GLY A 232 -24.13 6.85 22.40
C GLY A 232 -23.39 5.71 21.67
N GLY A 233 -23.92 4.48 21.74
CA GLY A 233 -23.31 3.30 21.12
C GLY A 233 -21.96 2.89 21.72
N ILE A 234 -21.64 3.32 22.94
CA ILE A 234 -20.34 3.06 23.59
C ILE A 234 -20.34 1.65 24.19
N ASN A 235 -20.25 0.65 23.31
CA ASN A 235 -20.55 -0.75 23.62
C ASN A 235 -19.29 -1.61 23.88
N GLU A 236 -18.14 -0.96 24.12
CA GLU A 236 -16.90 -1.57 24.60
C GLU A 236 -16.64 -1.13 26.05
N VAL A 237 -16.43 -2.09 26.96
CA VAL A 237 -16.35 -1.82 28.41
C VAL A 237 -15.25 -0.83 28.77
N GLN A 238 -14.04 -1.02 28.21
CA GLN A 238 -12.89 -0.17 28.49
C GLN A 238 -13.08 1.24 27.93
N MET A 239 -13.65 1.34 26.73
CA MET A 239 -14.02 2.62 26.10
C MET A 239 -15.07 3.35 26.92
N LEU A 240 -16.09 2.64 27.43
CA LEU A 240 -17.15 3.20 28.27
C LEU A 240 -16.61 3.73 29.61
N GLN A 241 -15.67 3.01 30.22
CA GLN A 241 -14.98 3.46 31.44
C GLN A 241 -14.19 4.75 31.20
N GLY A 242 -13.35 4.77 30.16
CA GLY A 242 -12.57 5.96 29.80
C GLY A 242 -13.47 7.15 29.44
N TRP A 243 -14.52 6.91 28.65
CA TRP A 243 -15.50 7.93 28.27
C TRP A 243 -16.17 8.55 29.50
N LEU A 244 -16.64 7.73 30.44
CA LEU A 244 -17.28 8.21 31.66
C LEU A 244 -16.31 9.02 32.52
N ALA A 245 -15.07 8.54 32.68
CA ALA A 245 -14.03 9.25 33.44
C ALA A 245 -13.76 10.64 32.85
N SER A 246 -13.54 10.74 31.53
CA SER A 246 -13.28 12.01 30.86
C SER A 246 -14.47 12.98 30.92
N LEU A 247 -15.71 12.46 30.85
CA LEU A 247 -16.91 13.31 31.02
C LEU A 247 -17.03 13.90 32.43
N ILE A 248 -16.79 13.07 33.45
CA ILE A 248 -16.82 13.46 34.87
C ILE A 248 -15.70 14.47 35.16
N ASN A 249 -14.53 14.33 34.52
CA ASN A 249 -13.40 15.24 34.70
C ASN A 249 -13.47 16.52 33.82
N LYS A 250 -14.59 16.72 33.09
CA LYS A 250 -14.79 17.84 32.15
C LYS A 250 -13.74 17.94 31.03
N GLU A 251 -13.18 16.82 30.58
CA GLU A 251 -12.17 16.74 29.51
C GLU A 251 -12.80 16.74 28.10
N TYR A 252 -13.94 17.41 27.95
CA TYR A 252 -14.66 17.49 26.69
C TYR A 252 -14.49 18.87 26.05
N GLN A 253 -14.44 18.91 24.72
CA GLN A 253 -14.21 20.14 23.96
C GLN A 253 -15.32 20.41 22.94
N PRO A 254 -15.55 21.69 22.59
CA PRO A 254 -16.44 22.06 21.49
C PRO A 254 -16.02 21.41 20.18
N PHE A 255 -17.02 21.03 19.38
CA PHE A 255 -16.83 20.45 18.06
C PHE A 255 -17.84 21.06 17.07
N ILE A 256 -17.73 20.69 15.80
CA ILE A 256 -18.57 21.25 14.73
C ILE A 256 -20.07 21.04 14.99
N ASN A 257 -20.90 21.94 14.45
CA ASN A 257 -22.36 21.85 14.51
C ASN A 257 -22.89 21.60 15.93
N GLU A 258 -22.38 22.42 16.86
CA GLU A 258 -22.79 22.48 18.28
C GLU A 258 -22.70 21.12 18.99
N ARG A 259 -21.74 20.29 18.56
CA ARG A 259 -21.43 19.01 19.21
C ARG A 259 -20.31 19.19 20.22
N ILE A 260 -20.19 18.21 21.10
CA ILE A 260 -19.12 18.08 22.06
C ILE A 260 -18.40 16.77 21.77
N VAL A 261 -17.07 16.81 21.73
CA VAL A 261 -16.22 15.64 21.52
C VAL A 261 -15.35 15.42 22.75
N VAL A 262 -15.09 14.16 23.07
CA VAL A 262 -14.18 13.74 24.13
C VAL A 262 -13.16 12.75 23.55
N SER A 263 -11.92 12.79 24.05
CA SER A 263 -10.84 11.88 23.64
C SER A 263 -10.41 11.00 24.81
N PRO A 264 -11.24 10.03 25.27
CA PRO A 264 -10.89 9.19 26.40
C PRO A 264 -9.66 8.34 26.12
N ARG A 265 -8.72 8.36 27.07
CA ARG A 265 -7.57 7.47 27.15
C ARG A 265 -7.92 6.31 28.09
N PHE A 266 -7.82 5.06 27.63
CA PHE A 266 -8.16 3.89 28.44
C PHE A 266 -7.21 2.71 28.19
N ILE A 267 -7.04 1.87 29.22
CA ILE A 267 -6.16 0.70 29.18
C ILE A 267 -6.79 -0.40 28.33
N GLN A 268 -5.99 -1.02 27.46
CA GLN A 268 -6.41 -2.13 26.61
C GLN A 268 -5.32 -3.19 26.49
N LYS A 269 -5.65 -4.46 26.77
CA LYS A 269 -4.67 -5.52 27.01
C LYS A 269 -3.74 -5.86 25.83
N ARG A 270 -4.23 -5.73 24.59
CA ARG A 270 -3.55 -6.28 23.40
C ARG A 270 -3.44 -5.32 22.23
N TYR A 271 -3.97 -4.11 22.34
CA TYR A 271 -4.05 -3.15 21.24
C TYR A 271 -4.15 -1.73 21.79
N GLY A 272 -3.45 -0.77 21.19
CA GLY A 272 -3.51 0.65 21.59
C GLY A 272 -2.65 1.53 20.68
N ASN A 273 -2.69 2.84 20.88
CA ASN A 273 -1.83 3.82 20.18
C ASN A 273 -0.66 4.33 21.04
N GLU A 274 -0.72 4.10 22.34
CA GLU A 274 0.28 4.50 23.30
C GLU A 274 0.72 3.29 24.14
N ARG A 275 2.02 3.20 24.44
CA ARG A 275 2.58 2.20 25.34
C ARG A 275 3.35 2.95 26.41
N GLU A 276 3.01 2.72 27.67
CA GLU A 276 3.74 3.29 28.79
C GLU A 276 4.98 2.44 29.08
N GLU A 277 6.17 3.06 29.06
CA GLU A 277 7.44 2.33 29.12
C GLU A 277 7.71 1.66 30.47
N SER A 278 7.22 2.26 31.57
CA SER A 278 7.45 1.76 32.94
C SER A 278 6.62 0.53 33.29
N SER A 279 5.38 0.47 32.81
CA SER A 279 4.40 -0.58 33.13
C SER A 279 4.22 -1.62 32.01
N ASP A 280 4.71 -1.31 30.79
CA ASP A 280 4.42 -2.03 29.54
C ASP A 280 2.90 -2.12 29.23
N GLU A 281 2.09 -1.27 29.87
CA GLU A 281 0.66 -1.19 29.61
C GLU A 281 0.37 -0.46 28.29
N LEU A 282 -0.66 -0.93 27.60
CA LEU A 282 -1.15 -0.34 26.36
C LEU A 282 -2.38 0.51 26.63
N TYR A 283 -2.35 1.71 26.07
CA TYR A 283 -3.45 2.66 26.11
C TYR A 283 -3.98 2.90 24.71
N ASN A 284 -5.29 3.04 24.63
CA ASN A 284 -5.99 3.43 23.42
C ASN A 284 -6.72 4.75 23.65
N THR A 285 -6.69 5.62 22.65
CA THR A 285 -7.42 6.89 22.62
C THR A 285 -8.37 6.89 21.42
N LYS A 286 -9.62 7.31 21.62
CA LYS A 286 -10.62 7.40 20.55
C LYS A 286 -11.37 8.73 20.66
N GLN A 287 -11.64 9.39 19.55
CA GLN A 287 -12.50 10.57 19.52
C GLN A 287 -13.97 10.16 19.48
N ILE A 288 -14.77 10.65 20.43
CA ILE A 288 -16.18 10.27 20.63
C ILE A 288 -17.07 11.52 20.69
N VAL A 289 -18.08 11.58 19.83
CA VAL A 289 -19.16 12.58 19.96
C VAL A 289 -20.09 12.17 21.11
N VAL A 290 -20.34 13.09 22.02
CA VAL A 290 -21.25 12.85 23.16
C VAL A 290 -22.69 13.03 22.71
N ASN A 291 -23.52 11.98 22.82
CA ASN A 291 -24.93 12.06 22.44
C ASN A 291 -25.72 13.03 23.36
N VAL A 292 -26.80 13.60 22.82
CA VAL A 292 -27.62 14.63 23.46
C VAL A 292 -28.34 14.14 24.74
N VAL A 293 -28.67 12.86 24.86
CA VAL A 293 -29.29 12.30 26.08
C VAL A 293 -28.28 12.20 27.20
N SER A 294 -27.06 11.73 26.92
CA SER A 294 -25.97 11.71 27.89
C SER A 294 -25.56 13.12 28.31
N GLN A 295 -25.60 14.10 27.40
CA GLN A 295 -25.40 15.51 27.75
C GLN A 295 -26.40 16.01 28.81
N CYS A 296 -27.65 15.58 28.75
CA CYS A 296 -28.67 15.94 29.76
C CYS A 296 -28.31 15.41 31.15
N TRP A 297 -27.92 14.13 31.25
CA TRP A 297 -27.48 13.51 32.50
C TRP A 297 -26.17 14.10 33.02
N LEU A 298 -25.25 14.45 32.11
CA LEU A 298 -23.99 15.09 32.43
C LEU A 298 -24.20 16.47 33.07
N MET A 299 -25.13 17.27 32.54
CA MET A 299 -25.51 18.55 33.16
C MET A 299 -25.99 18.36 34.59
N ARG A 300 -26.85 17.37 34.82
CA ARG A 300 -27.39 17.08 36.15
C ARG A 300 -26.32 16.59 37.12
N TYR A 301 -25.37 15.77 36.65
CA TYR A 301 -24.23 15.33 37.46
C TYR A 301 -23.39 16.52 37.94
N HIS A 302 -22.94 17.38 37.02
CA HIS A 302 -22.09 18.53 37.36
C HIS A 302 -22.76 19.59 38.23
N GLN A 303 -24.10 19.64 38.26
CA GLN A 303 -24.84 20.51 39.18
C GLN A 303 -24.86 19.98 40.61
N LYS A 304 -24.86 18.66 40.79
CA LYS A 304 -25.02 18.02 42.10
C LYS A 304 -23.67 17.66 42.74
N SER A 305 -22.61 17.55 41.95
CA SER A 305 -21.31 17.04 42.40
C SER A 305 -20.33 18.13 42.81
N SER A 306 -19.72 17.96 43.98
CA SER A 306 -18.56 18.74 44.44
C SER A 306 -17.26 18.23 43.79
N GLN A 307 -16.18 19.02 43.90
CA GLN A 307 -14.86 18.62 43.39
C GLN A 307 -14.32 17.38 44.14
N GLU A 308 -14.59 17.27 45.44
CA GLU A 308 -14.20 16.13 46.28
C GLU A 308 -14.92 14.85 45.84
N GLU A 309 -16.23 14.93 45.56
CA GLU A 309 -17.02 13.80 45.06
C GLU A 309 -16.57 13.33 43.68
N ILE A 310 -16.22 14.26 42.79
CA ILE A 310 -15.67 13.94 41.46
C ILE A 310 -14.39 13.10 41.63
N LYS A 311 -13.46 13.56 42.46
CA LYS A 311 -12.21 12.82 42.75
C LYS A 311 -12.49 11.43 43.34
N HIS A 312 -13.40 11.34 44.31
CA HIS A 312 -13.79 10.06 44.91
C HIS A 312 -14.44 9.10 43.91
N THR A 313 -15.30 9.61 43.03
CA THR A 313 -15.95 8.81 41.97
C THR A 313 -14.91 8.26 41.01
N LEU A 314 -13.97 9.10 40.56
CA LEU A 314 -12.90 8.71 39.64
C LEU A 314 -11.97 7.64 40.25
N ALA A 315 -11.58 7.80 41.52
CA ALA A 315 -10.71 6.85 42.21
C ALA A 315 -11.33 5.44 42.35
N ASN A 316 -12.66 5.36 42.46
CA ASN A 316 -13.40 4.10 42.61
C ASN A 316 -13.93 3.54 41.29
N LEU A 317 -13.67 4.19 40.15
CA LEU A 317 -14.26 3.82 38.88
C LEU A 317 -13.60 2.57 38.29
N SER A 318 -14.28 1.43 38.43
CA SER A 318 -13.87 0.15 37.86
C SER A 318 -14.95 -0.45 36.97
N LYS A 319 -14.58 -1.47 36.18
CA LYS A 319 -15.53 -2.26 35.37
C LYS A 319 -16.69 -2.80 36.21
N ASP A 320 -16.40 -3.30 37.41
CA ASP A 320 -17.42 -3.87 38.29
C ASP A 320 -18.33 -2.78 38.85
N LYS A 321 -17.77 -1.62 39.20
CA LYS A 321 -18.55 -0.48 39.68
C LYS A 321 -19.48 0.08 38.58
N ILE A 322 -19.03 0.14 37.32
CA ILE A 322 -19.90 0.48 36.16
C ILE A 322 -21.05 -0.52 36.03
N GLY A 323 -20.76 -1.81 36.17
CA GLY A 323 -21.78 -2.87 36.18
C GLY A 323 -22.79 -2.71 37.32
N GLN A 324 -22.31 -2.34 38.51
CA GLN A 324 -23.16 -2.07 39.68
C GLN A 324 -24.06 -0.85 39.46
N TYR A 325 -23.52 0.28 38.96
CA TYR A 325 -24.33 1.47 38.65
C TYR A 325 -25.46 1.17 37.68
N LEU A 326 -25.16 0.42 36.60
CA LEU A 326 -26.17 0.02 35.62
C LEU A 326 -27.20 -0.95 36.22
N THR A 327 -26.75 -1.95 36.99
CA THR A 327 -27.65 -2.96 37.56
C THR A 327 -28.59 -2.35 38.59
N SER A 328 -28.05 -1.51 39.49
CA SER A 328 -28.83 -0.82 40.52
C SER A 328 -29.91 0.07 39.91
N THR A 329 -29.57 0.88 38.91
CA THR A 329 -30.55 1.76 38.24
C THR A 329 -31.59 0.98 37.44
N LEU A 330 -31.19 -0.09 36.74
CA LEU A 330 -32.15 -0.90 35.99
C LEU A 330 -33.11 -1.68 36.91
N SER A 331 -32.64 -2.19 38.05
CA SER A 331 -33.45 -2.94 39.01
C SER A 331 -34.73 -2.20 39.41
N GLU A 332 -34.64 -0.90 39.68
CA GLU A 332 -35.77 -0.05 40.06
C GLU A 332 -36.92 -0.05 39.03
N VAL A 333 -36.57 -0.25 37.76
CA VAL A 333 -37.52 -0.21 36.66
C VAL A 333 -37.92 -1.62 36.21
N THR A 334 -37.03 -2.60 36.35
CA THR A 334 -37.25 -3.96 35.86
C THR A 334 -37.89 -4.89 36.87
N GLU A 335 -37.67 -4.71 38.18
CA GLU A 335 -38.28 -5.51 39.25
C GLU A 335 -39.81 -5.38 39.28
N PRO A 336 -40.43 -4.18 39.17
CA PRO A 336 -41.88 -4.04 39.12
C PRO A 336 -42.52 -4.73 37.90
N LEU A 337 -41.75 -4.91 36.83
CA LEU A 337 -42.19 -5.53 35.59
C LEU A 337 -41.86 -7.03 35.51
N ASN A 338 -41.25 -7.59 36.56
CA ASN A 338 -40.72 -8.96 36.59
C ASN A 338 -39.80 -9.27 35.39
N ILE A 339 -39.03 -8.27 34.95
CA ILE A 339 -38.04 -8.40 33.87
C ILE A 339 -36.67 -8.59 34.54
N LYS A 340 -35.93 -9.63 34.16
CA LYS A 340 -34.56 -9.79 34.65
C LYS A 340 -33.59 -9.02 33.75
N PRO A 341 -32.87 -8.00 34.24
CA PRO A 341 -31.91 -7.27 33.42
C PRO A 341 -30.75 -8.19 33.01
N PRO A 342 -30.25 -8.10 31.77
CA PRO A 342 -29.12 -8.90 31.33
C PRO A 342 -27.81 -8.39 31.99
N PRO A 343 -26.80 -9.26 32.16
CA PRO A 343 -25.48 -8.82 32.64
C PRO A 343 -24.86 -7.81 31.66
N LEU A 344 -23.99 -6.93 32.17
CA LEU A 344 -23.37 -5.82 31.41
C LEU A 344 -22.84 -6.25 30.04
N SER A 345 -22.12 -7.38 29.94
CA SER A 345 -21.59 -7.88 28.66
C SER A 345 -22.66 -8.18 27.60
N ARG A 346 -23.80 -8.74 28.02
CA ARG A 346 -24.96 -8.98 27.14
C ARG A 346 -25.70 -7.68 26.85
N PHE A 347 -25.82 -6.78 27.82
CA PHE A 347 -26.43 -5.48 27.62
C PHE A 347 -25.69 -4.68 26.53
N LEU A 348 -24.35 -4.60 26.63
CA LEU A 348 -23.48 -3.97 25.62
C LEU A 348 -23.61 -4.64 24.25
N TYR A 349 -23.69 -5.98 24.19
CA TYR A 349 -23.82 -6.69 22.92
C TYR A 349 -25.17 -6.42 22.23
N TYR A 350 -26.28 -6.41 22.97
CA TYR A 350 -27.63 -6.28 22.42
C TYR A 350 -28.13 -4.84 22.28
N ALA A 351 -27.49 -3.86 22.93
CA ALA A 351 -27.86 -2.46 22.81
C ALA A 351 -27.80 -1.93 21.36
N SER A 352 -26.97 -2.53 20.51
CA SER A 352 -26.92 -2.17 19.08
C SER A 352 -28.23 -2.40 18.33
N TYR A 353 -29.06 -3.35 18.78
CA TYR A 353 -30.41 -3.53 18.25
C TYR A 353 -31.27 -2.27 18.31
N TYR A 354 -31.08 -1.45 19.34
CA TYR A 354 -31.85 -0.24 19.51
C TYR A 354 -31.31 0.91 18.68
N TRP A 355 -30.01 1.23 18.83
CA TRP A 355 -29.44 2.41 18.19
C TRP A 355 -29.19 2.26 16.68
N GLU A 356 -29.07 1.03 16.16
CA GLU A 356 -29.08 0.78 14.70
C GLU A 356 -30.47 1.04 14.08
N MET A 357 -31.53 1.11 14.89
CA MET A 357 -32.91 1.28 14.46
C MET A 357 -33.47 2.67 14.79
N LEU A 358 -32.62 3.60 15.23
CA LEU A 358 -33.03 4.98 15.48
C LEU A 358 -33.23 5.72 14.15
N ASP A 359 -34.28 6.54 14.08
CA ASP A 359 -34.57 7.35 12.89
C ASP A 359 -33.38 8.29 12.61
N GLY A 360 -32.85 8.24 11.38
CA GLY A 360 -31.70 9.04 10.97
C GLY A 360 -30.32 8.48 11.36
N ALA A 361 -30.24 7.32 12.01
CA ALA A 361 -28.98 6.64 12.28
C ALA A 361 -28.46 5.88 11.03
N ASP A 362 -27.69 6.56 10.17
CA ASP A 362 -27.03 5.92 9.02
C ASP A 362 -25.63 5.41 9.40
N ILE A 363 -25.54 4.14 9.80
CA ILE A 363 -24.30 3.52 10.28
C ILE A 363 -24.10 2.18 9.61
N ASP A 364 -22.96 2.01 8.95
CA ASP A 364 -22.63 0.75 8.30
C ASP A 364 -22.23 -0.35 9.33
N ASN A 365 -22.37 -1.61 8.93
CA ASN A 365 -22.10 -2.76 9.79
C ASN A 365 -20.65 -2.83 10.31
N ALA A 366 -19.66 -2.31 9.58
CA ALA A 366 -18.29 -2.31 10.08
C ALA A 366 -18.12 -1.24 11.18
N SER A 367 -18.73 -0.06 11.02
CA SER A 367 -18.82 0.95 12.07
C SER A 367 -19.58 0.44 13.32
N VAL A 368 -20.64 -0.36 13.15
CA VAL A 368 -21.28 -1.08 14.26
C VAL A 368 -20.29 -1.99 14.98
N GLY A 369 -19.47 -2.73 14.22
CA GLY A 369 -18.42 -3.58 14.77
C GLY A 369 -17.35 -2.80 15.54
N VAL A 370 -16.99 -1.59 15.09
CA VAL A 370 -16.07 -0.68 15.81
C VAL A 370 -16.66 -0.25 17.15
N MET A 371 -17.92 0.19 17.16
CA MET A 371 -18.63 0.66 18.36
C MET A 371 -18.79 -0.43 19.44
N ARG A 372 -18.83 -1.70 19.00
CA ARG A 372 -18.92 -2.89 19.86
C ARG A 372 -17.57 -3.48 20.27
N GLY A 373 -16.45 -2.88 19.84
CA GLY A 373 -15.11 -3.40 20.10
C GLY A 373 -14.80 -4.73 19.38
N ILE A 374 -15.52 -5.06 18.30
CA ILE A 374 -15.25 -6.22 17.45
C ILE A 374 -14.05 -5.94 16.54
N HIS A 375 -13.97 -4.72 16.01
CA HIS A 375 -12.84 -4.26 15.20
C HIS A 375 -11.93 -3.38 16.06
N ASN A 376 -10.66 -3.74 16.14
CA ASN A 376 -9.66 -2.88 16.75
C ASN A 376 -9.45 -1.65 15.88
N THR A 377 -9.41 -0.48 16.50
CA THR A 377 -9.10 0.81 15.90
C THR A 377 -8.59 1.74 16.99
N ALA A 378 -7.77 2.70 16.62
CA ALA A 378 -7.28 3.75 17.49
C ALA A 378 -7.50 5.10 16.81
N GLY A 379 -7.91 6.09 17.58
CA GLY A 379 -7.91 7.49 17.16
C GLY A 379 -6.54 8.15 17.39
N LEU A 380 -6.51 9.47 17.24
CA LEU A 380 -5.34 10.27 17.58
C LEU A 380 -5.22 10.40 19.11
N MET A 381 -4.00 10.58 19.63
CA MET A 381 -3.83 10.98 21.03
C MET A 381 -4.47 12.37 21.24
N THR A 382 -4.89 12.69 22.47
CA THR A 382 -5.63 13.95 22.74
C THR A 382 -4.88 15.19 22.25
N LYS A 383 -3.55 15.27 22.48
CA LYS A 383 -2.70 16.36 22.00
C LYS A 383 -2.55 16.38 20.47
N ASP A 384 -2.48 15.21 19.85
CA ASP A 384 -2.35 15.10 18.38
C ASP A 384 -3.65 15.48 17.68
N PHE A 385 -4.80 15.14 18.26
CA PHE A 385 -6.10 15.54 17.75
C PHE A 385 -6.32 17.05 17.87
N ASP A 386 -5.91 17.65 18.99
CA ASP A 386 -5.96 19.10 19.19
C ASP A 386 -5.09 19.83 18.15
N ARG A 387 -3.83 19.38 17.96
CA ARG A 387 -2.94 19.90 16.91
C ARG A 387 -3.53 19.71 15.51
N PHE A 388 -4.09 18.54 15.21
CA PHE A 388 -4.72 18.28 13.91
C PHE A 388 -5.82 19.31 13.59
N LEU A 389 -6.59 19.75 14.60
CA LEU A 389 -7.69 20.69 14.44
C LEU A 389 -7.27 22.17 14.45
N HIS A 390 -6.20 22.50 15.18
CA HIS A 390 -5.90 23.89 15.57
C HIS A 390 -4.51 24.39 15.18
N GLN A 391 -3.63 23.53 14.67
CA GLN A 391 -2.26 23.93 14.40
C GLN A 391 -2.18 24.90 13.22
N ASP A 392 -1.51 26.03 13.45
CA ASP A 392 -1.19 27.02 12.44
C ASP A 392 0.14 26.71 11.76
N TYR A 393 0.19 27.01 10.46
CA TYR A 393 1.38 26.88 9.63
C TYR A 393 1.67 28.20 8.93
N LYS A 394 2.94 28.58 8.86
CA LYS A 394 3.38 29.82 8.21
C LYS A 394 4.41 29.51 7.15
N TYR A 395 4.23 30.08 5.96
CA TYR A 395 5.24 30.00 4.90
C TYR A 395 6.53 30.67 5.37
N LYS A 396 7.66 30.06 5.02
CA LYS A 396 9.00 30.61 5.30
C LYS A 396 9.78 30.70 4.00
N GLU A 397 10.10 31.92 3.60
CA GLU A 397 10.88 32.21 2.40
C GLU A 397 12.35 31.83 2.65
N THR A 398 12.69 30.56 2.45
CA THR A 398 14.05 30.05 2.64
C THR A 398 14.32 28.96 1.62
N PRO A 399 15.24 29.16 0.66
CA PRO A 399 15.49 28.18 -0.38
C PRO A 399 16.13 26.91 0.21
N TYR A 400 15.60 25.74 -0.14
CA TYR A 400 16.15 24.46 0.27
C TYR A 400 17.35 24.07 -0.58
N ASP A 401 18.49 23.85 0.07
CA ASP A 401 19.66 23.25 -0.57
C ASP A 401 19.44 21.74 -0.75
N LEU A 402 19.00 21.36 -1.95
CA LEU A 402 18.78 19.96 -2.30
C LEU A 402 20.06 19.13 -2.23
N GLU A 403 21.27 19.71 -2.37
CA GLU A 403 22.49 18.92 -2.24
C GLU A 403 22.60 18.31 -0.84
N GLN A 404 22.23 19.04 0.21
CA GLN A 404 22.25 18.50 1.58
C GLN A 404 21.23 17.37 1.74
N ILE A 405 20.01 17.55 1.24
CA ILE A 405 18.95 16.54 1.32
C ILE A 405 19.29 15.28 0.49
N LEU A 406 19.99 15.46 -0.64
CA LEU A 406 20.43 14.37 -1.51
C LEU A 406 21.71 13.67 -1.01
N THR A 407 22.58 14.36 -0.26
CA THR A 407 23.87 13.84 0.23
C THR A 407 23.82 13.26 1.63
N LEU A 408 22.75 13.52 2.40
CA LEU A 408 22.51 12.95 3.73
C LEU A 408 22.14 11.46 3.66
N SER A 409 23.05 10.66 3.12
CA SER A 409 23.16 9.24 3.44
C SER A 409 23.64 9.13 4.90
N ILE A 410 22.76 8.62 5.77
CA ILE A 410 23.13 8.21 7.13
C ILE A 410 24.31 7.22 7.02
N ASN A 411 25.47 7.63 7.54
CA ASN A 411 26.68 6.85 7.83
C ASN A 411 26.76 5.45 7.20
N ALA A 412 27.25 5.36 5.96
CA ALA A 412 27.86 4.14 5.46
C ALA A 412 29.38 4.22 5.69
N ASN A 413 29.90 3.30 6.49
CA ASN A 413 31.33 3.09 6.72
C ASN A 413 32.16 3.22 5.42
N PRO A 414 33.36 3.84 5.44
CA PRO A 414 34.19 4.08 4.25
C PRO A 414 34.75 2.82 3.53
N ASN A 415 34.32 1.62 3.91
CA ASN A 415 34.89 0.35 3.42
C ASN A 415 34.02 -0.40 2.39
N SER A 416 32.95 0.19 1.86
CA SER A 416 32.24 -0.41 0.71
C SER A 416 33.02 -0.20 -0.59
N ARG A 417 34.01 -1.09 -0.81
CA ARG A 417 34.71 -1.24 -2.08
C ARG A 417 33.72 -1.36 -3.23
N LYS A 418 33.88 -0.48 -4.23
CA LYS A 418 33.47 -0.60 -5.64
C LYS A 418 32.77 -1.93 -5.98
N GLU A 419 31.45 -2.00 -5.85
CA GLU A 419 30.67 -3.00 -6.55
C GLU A 419 30.30 -2.47 -7.93
N THR A 420 31.05 -2.97 -8.91
CA THR A 420 30.71 -2.94 -10.32
C THR A 420 29.28 -3.42 -10.50
N LEU A 421 28.42 -2.59 -11.11
CA LEU A 421 27.09 -2.95 -11.60
C LEU A 421 27.23 -4.17 -12.54
N SER A 422 27.14 -5.37 -11.97
CA SER A 422 27.08 -6.59 -12.75
C SER A 422 25.69 -6.72 -13.34
N SER A 423 25.67 -6.80 -14.67
CA SER A 423 24.51 -6.96 -15.53
C SER A 423 23.89 -8.37 -15.42
N SER A 424 23.45 -8.77 -14.23
CA SER A 424 22.76 -10.03 -14.00
C SER A 424 21.37 -9.85 -13.42
N SER A 425 20.58 -8.93 -13.98
CA SER A 425 19.12 -8.95 -13.85
C SER A 425 18.51 -10.03 -14.75
N LYS A 426 18.99 -11.28 -14.64
CA LYS A 426 18.26 -12.42 -15.19
C LYS A 426 17.00 -12.59 -14.35
N ARG A 427 15.86 -12.18 -14.91
CA ARG A 427 14.48 -12.52 -14.54
C ARG A 427 14.41 -13.64 -13.49
N ALA A 428 14.50 -13.28 -12.21
CA ALA A 428 14.19 -14.20 -11.14
C ALA A 428 12.67 -14.37 -11.15
N LYS A 429 12.16 -15.30 -11.98
CA LYS A 429 10.95 -16.03 -11.59
C LYS A 429 11.23 -16.48 -10.16
N VAL A 430 10.49 -15.93 -9.18
CA VAL A 430 10.64 -16.22 -7.76
C VAL A 430 10.92 -17.71 -7.58
N ARG A 431 12.20 -18.08 -7.46
CA ARG A 431 12.58 -19.43 -7.09
C ARG A 431 12.10 -19.51 -5.66
N LYS A 432 11.12 -20.37 -5.36
CA LYS A 432 10.88 -20.71 -3.95
C LYS A 432 12.20 -21.27 -3.47
N SER A 433 12.89 -20.55 -2.59
CA SER A 433 14.14 -21.04 -2.02
C SER A 433 13.86 -22.40 -1.38
N ASP A 434 14.54 -23.44 -1.87
CA ASP A 434 14.45 -24.78 -1.30
C ASP A 434 15.20 -24.87 0.04
N LEU A 435 15.76 -23.76 0.53
CA LEU A 435 16.54 -23.68 1.77
C LEU A 435 15.82 -24.30 2.96
N ILE A 436 14.54 -24.01 3.18
CA ILE A 436 13.79 -24.56 4.33
C ILE A 436 13.58 -26.07 4.20
N ILE A 437 13.37 -26.57 2.98
CA ILE A 437 13.24 -28.00 2.67
C ILE A 437 14.58 -28.70 2.91
N ASN A 438 15.66 -28.08 2.46
CA ASN A 438 17.02 -28.58 2.60
C ASN A 438 17.48 -28.62 4.07
N LEU A 439 17.26 -27.54 4.83
CA LEU A 439 17.49 -27.51 6.28
C LEU A 439 16.65 -28.58 6.99
N THR A 440 15.38 -28.73 6.61
CA THR A 440 14.54 -29.81 7.15
C THR A 440 15.14 -31.20 6.93
N LYS A 441 15.75 -31.45 5.76
CA LYS A 441 16.42 -32.73 5.48
C LYS A 441 17.67 -32.91 6.35
N ASP A 442 18.49 -31.87 6.49
CA ASP A 442 19.73 -31.96 7.29
C ASP A 442 19.46 -32.23 8.77
N PHE A 443 18.41 -31.63 9.33
CA PHE A 443 17.98 -31.89 10.71
C PHE A 443 17.42 -33.30 10.89
N LYS A 444 16.69 -33.84 9.90
CA LYS A 444 16.21 -35.23 9.92
C LYS A 444 17.35 -36.24 9.83
N LEU A 445 18.33 -35.98 8.96
CA LEU A 445 19.52 -36.82 8.82
C LEU A 445 20.33 -36.86 10.13
N ASP A 446 20.40 -35.76 10.87
CA ASP A 446 21.04 -35.73 12.19
C ASP A 446 20.33 -36.63 13.22
N GLU A 447 18.99 -36.62 13.25
CA GLU A 447 18.21 -37.52 14.11
C GLU A 447 18.35 -39.00 13.72
N GLU A 448 18.42 -39.29 12.43
CA GLU A 448 18.61 -40.66 11.92
C GLU A 448 20.04 -41.18 12.20
N GLN A 449 21.04 -40.32 12.08
CA GLN A 449 22.45 -40.64 12.39
C GLN A 449 22.66 -40.86 13.90
N LYS A 450 21.93 -40.17 14.78
CA LYS A 450 21.94 -40.46 16.22
C LYS A 450 21.38 -41.84 16.59
N LYS A 451 20.57 -42.45 15.71
CA LYS A 451 19.93 -43.76 15.95
C LYS A 451 20.69 -44.95 15.34
N LYS A 452 21.68 -44.73 14.47
CA LYS A 452 22.44 -45.78 13.78
C LYS A 452 23.94 -45.51 13.92
N ARG A 453 24.74 -46.48 14.40
CA ARG A 453 26.21 -46.39 14.37
C ARG A 453 26.69 -46.52 12.91
N PRO A 454 27.14 -45.45 12.23
CA PRO A 454 27.57 -45.52 10.84
C PRO A 454 29.02 -46.00 10.74
N SER A 455 29.40 -46.61 9.61
CA SER A 455 30.77 -47.09 9.33
C SER A 455 31.76 -45.99 8.93
N HIS A 456 31.31 -44.75 8.75
CA HIS A 456 32.12 -43.59 8.39
C HIS A 456 31.65 -42.36 9.16
N THR A 457 32.57 -41.47 9.56
CA THR A 457 32.31 -40.20 10.26
C THR A 457 31.51 -39.25 9.35
N PRO A 458 30.18 -39.12 9.53
CA PRO A 458 29.40 -38.22 8.69
C PRO A 458 29.62 -36.77 9.14
N LEU A 459 29.53 -35.82 8.20
CA LEU A 459 29.53 -34.39 8.51
C LEU A 459 28.45 -34.10 9.55
N THR A 460 28.81 -33.39 10.62
CA THR A 460 27.89 -32.93 11.67
C THR A 460 26.84 -31.96 11.11
N LEU A 461 25.74 -31.76 11.83
CA LEU A 461 24.72 -30.78 11.45
C LEU A 461 25.30 -29.37 11.25
N ILE A 462 26.25 -28.96 12.09
CA ILE A 462 26.92 -27.65 12.01
C ILE A 462 27.75 -27.55 10.73
N GLU A 463 28.58 -28.56 10.42
CA GLU A 463 29.38 -28.58 9.18
C GLU A 463 28.52 -28.57 7.92
N ARG A 464 27.39 -29.31 7.93
CA ARG A 464 26.42 -29.27 6.81
C ARG A 464 25.81 -27.88 6.63
N MET A 465 25.50 -27.18 7.73
CA MET A 465 24.96 -25.82 7.67
C MET A 465 26.01 -24.78 7.29
N GLN A 466 27.26 -24.92 7.72
CA GLN A 466 28.39 -24.08 7.28
C GLN A 466 28.62 -24.22 5.78
N LYS A 467 28.66 -25.45 5.26
CA LYS A 467 28.77 -25.71 3.82
C LYS A 467 27.61 -25.10 3.01
N ARG A 468 26.42 -24.98 3.59
CA ARG A 468 25.30 -24.26 2.94
C ARG A 468 25.50 -22.76 2.93
N CYS A 469 26.11 -22.17 3.95
CA CYS A 469 26.41 -20.73 3.93
C CYS A 469 27.31 -20.35 2.75
N GLU A 470 28.15 -21.28 2.27
CA GLU A 470 28.98 -21.10 1.07
C GLU A 470 28.19 -21.24 -0.25
N GLN A 471 27.02 -21.90 -0.22
CA GLN A 471 26.22 -22.20 -1.42
C GLN A 471 25.18 -21.13 -1.75
N TYR A 472 24.67 -20.41 -0.75
CA TYR A 472 23.62 -19.41 -0.91
C TYR A 472 24.23 -18.00 -0.86
N THR A 473 23.92 -17.18 -1.87
CA THR A 473 24.49 -15.83 -2.04
C THR A 473 23.51 -14.70 -1.69
N ASP A 474 22.21 -14.97 -1.55
CA ASP A 474 21.22 -13.94 -1.17
C ASP A 474 21.31 -13.62 0.33
N MET A 475 21.37 -12.33 0.66
CA MET A 475 21.48 -11.84 2.04
C MET A 475 20.41 -12.39 2.98
N SER A 476 19.17 -12.60 2.50
CA SER A 476 18.07 -13.10 3.32
C SER A 476 18.26 -14.57 3.69
N GLU A 477 18.80 -15.36 2.77
CA GLU A 477 19.15 -16.77 2.97
C GLU A 477 20.34 -16.89 3.91
N THR A 478 21.36 -16.04 3.72
CA THR A 478 22.55 -15.97 4.58
C THR A 478 22.17 -15.58 6.01
N ILE A 479 21.34 -14.55 6.21
CA ILE A 479 20.87 -14.13 7.56
C ILE A 479 20.17 -15.30 8.25
N LEU A 480 19.25 -15.99 7.57
CA LEU A 480 18.50 -17.11 8.15
C LEU A 480 19.42 -18.28 8.52
N LEU A 481 20.36 -18.63 7.63
CA LEU A 481 21.34 -19.69 7.86
C LEU A 481 22.27 -19.37 9.02
N GLN A 482 22.83 -18.16 9.06
CA GLN A 482 23.75 -17.74 10.10
C GLN A 482 23.04 -17.54 11.44
N TRP A 483 21.79 -17.10 11.45
CA TRP A 483 20.97 -17.07 12.66
C TRP A 483 20.77 -18.48 13.21
N ALA A 484 20.41 -19.44 12.36
CA ALA A 484 20.26 -20.83 12.78
C ALA A 484 21.57 -21.45 13.29
N LEU A 485 22.71 -21.16 12.65
CA LEU A 485 24.04 -21.53 13.15
C LEU A 485 24.33 -20.89 14.52
N SER A 486 24.01 -19.61 14.70
CA SER A 486 24.20 -18.92 15.97
C SER A 486 23.40 -19.52 17.12
N LEU A 487 22.27 -20.18 16.82
CA LEU A 487 21.49 -20.92 17.81
C LEU A 487 22.12 -22.27 18.16
N LEU A 488 22.68 -22.99 17.16
CA LEU A 488 23.31 -24.29 17.35
C LEU A 488 24.70 -24.21 18.02
N CYS A 489 25.42 -23.11 17.84
CA CYS A 489 26.78 -22.91 18.37
C CYS A 489 26.83 -22.22 19.73
N ARG A 490 25.70 -22.00 20.42
CA ARG A 490 25.69 -21.42 21.78
C ARG A 490 26.30 -22.39 22.78
N GLU A 491 26.89 -21.87 23.87
CA GLU A 491 27.40 -22.70 24.99
C GLU A 491 26.33 -23.68 25.54
N LYS A 492 25.06 -23.24 25.55
CA LYS A 492 23.89 -24.07 25.87
C LYS A 492 22.89 -24.01 24.71
N PRO A 493 23.06 -24.85 23.67
CA PRO A 493 22.22 -24.78 22.49
C PRO A 493 20.83 -25.37 22.78
N PRO A 494 19.74 -24.77 22.26
CA PRO A 494 18.43 -25.38 22.31
C PRO A 494 18.42 -26.67 21.48
N ALA A 495 17.53 -27.61 21.83
CA ALA A 495 17.41 -28.87 21.11
C ALA A 495 17.22 -28.67 19.59
N ASN A 496 17.79 -29.56 18.77
CA ASN A 496 17.71 -29.48 17.31
C ASN A 496 16.26 -29.37 16.80
N GLN A 497 15.30 -30.05 17.45
CA GLN A 497 13.88 -29.94 17.14
C GLN A 497 13.32 -28.53 17.37
N THR A 498 13.78 -27.83 18.41
CA THR A 498 13.40 -26.45 18.72
C THR A 498 13.94 -25.48 17.68
N VAL A 499 15.20 -25.61 17.27
CA VAL A 499 15.79 -24.78 16.21
C VAL A 499 15.05 -25.00 14.89
N LEU A 500 14.77 -26.26 14.53
CA LEU A 500 14.00 -26.59 13.34
C LEU A 500 12.56 -26.02 13.40
N LYS A 501 11.94 -26.05 14.59
CA LYS A 501 10.63 -25.42 14.83
C LYS A 501 10.70 -23.91 14.57
N TYR A 502 11.72 -23.20 15.06
CA TYR A 502 11.88 -21.77 14.81
C TYR A 502 12.00 -21.47 13.31
N ILE A 503 12.89 -22.19 12.60
CA ILE A 503 13.11 -22.03 11.16
C ILE A 503 11.82 -22.28 10.38
N ARG A 504 11.07 -23.34 10.71
CA ARG A 504 9.79 -23.63 10.04
C ARG A 504 8.70 -22.63 10.35
N THR A 505 8.75 -22.02 11.54
CA THR A 505 7.73 -21.06 11.97
C THR A 505 7.82 -19.77 11.20
N ILE A 506 9.01 -19.22 10.93
CA ILE A 506 9.17 -17.92 10.28
C ILE A 506 9.89 -17.97 8.93
N GLY A 507 10.68 -19.00 8.66
CA GLY A 507 11.64 -19.01 7.55
C GLY A 507 10.99 -19.00 6.17
N TYR A 508 9.83 -19.63 5.99
CA TYR A 508 9.12 -19.56 4.70
C TYR A 508 8.62 -18.16 4.39
N GLU A 509 8.01 -17.49 5.37
CA GLU A 509 7.50 -16.14 5.17
C GLU A 509 8.63 -15.11 5.15
N TRP A 510 9.65 -15.24 6.00
CA TRP A 510 10.87 -14.43 5.92
C TRP A 510 11.41 -14.44 4.48
N LEU A 511 11.79 -15.61 3.95
CA LEU A 511 12.34 -15.71 2.60
C LEU A 511 11.35 -15.28 1.51
N TYR A 512 10.06 -15.55 1.67
CA TYR A 512 9.06 -15.11 0.71
C TYR A 512 9.01 -13.58 0.60
N PHE A 513 9.16 -12.89 1.72
CA PHE A 513 9.03 -11.44 1.77
C PHE A 513 10.37 -10.71 1.56
N THR A 514 11.51 -11.25 2.03
CA THR A 514 12.83 -10.57 2.02
C THR A 514 13.77 -10.97 0.88
N MET A 515 13.58 -12.13 0.23
CA MET A 515 14.50 -12.58 -0.82
C MET A 515 14.58 -11.58 -1.98
N ALA A 516 15.80 -11.38 -2.50
CA ALA A 516 16.14 -10.38 -3.51
C ALA A 516 15.79 -8.92 -3.14
N GLN A 517 15.59 -8.62 -1.85
CA GLN A 517 15.43 -7.26 -1.36
C GLN A 517 16.77 -6.66 -0.92
N PRO A 518 16.99 -5.35 -1.11
CA PRO A 518 18.19 -4.67 -0.64
C PRO A 518 18.07 -4.33 0.85
N LEU A 519 18.09 -5.34 1.72
CA LEU A 519 17.83 -5.19 3.17
C LEU A 519 18.81 -4.21 3.86
N HIS A 520 20.02 -4.05 3.33
CA HIS A 520 21.08 -3.21 3.92
C HIS A 520 20.82 -1.69 3.82
N ILE A 521 19.92 -1.24 2.92
CA ILE A 521 19.53 0.17 2.79
C ILE A 521 18.15 0.47 3.38
N TRP A 522 17.49 -0.54 3.97
CA TRP A 522 16.16 -0.33 4.52
C TRP A 522 16.21 0.51 5.78
N SER A 523 15.23 1.40 5.93
CA SER A 523 15.02 2.14 7.18
C SER A 523 14.25 1.29 8.20
N GLU A 524 14.22 1.73 9.46
CA GLU A 524 13.41 1.13 10.52
C GLU A 524 11.95 0.95 10.07
N GLU A 525 11.33 2.00 9.55
CA GLU A 525 9.95 1.99 9.04
C GLU A 525 9.71 0.93 7.97
N GLU A 526 10.68 0.69 7.09
CA GLU A 526 10.55 -0.30 6.02
C GLU A 526 10.52 -1.72 6.57
N PHE A 527 11.33 -2.00 7.58
CA PHE A 527 11.27 -3.27 8.31
C PHE A 527 9.97 -3.41 9.10
N GLU A 528 9.51 -2.37 9.80
CA GLU A 528 8.24 -2.39 10.54
C GLU A 528 7.06 -2.78 9.64
N VAL A 529 6.89 -2.07 8.52
CA VAL A 529 5.86 -2.36 7.52
C VAL A 529 5.99 -3.79 7.00
N HIS A 530 7.23 -4.25 6.79
CA HIS A 530 7.50 -5.57 6.26
C HIS A 530 7.17 -6.70 7.24
N TYR A 531 7.44 -6.51 8.52
CA TYR A 531 7.07 -7.47 9.55
C TYR A 531 5.56 -7.52 9.74
N ASP A 532 4.87 -6.39 9.64
CA ASP A 532 3.41 -6.33 9.63
C ASP A 532 2.80 -7.13 8.45
N ASP A 533 3.36 -6.97 7.24
CA ASP A 533 2.99 -7.75 6.05
C ASP A 533 3.17 -9.27 6.28
N ILE A 534 4.32 -9.68 6.85
CA ILE A 534 4.60 -11.10 7.15
C ILE A 534 3.55 -11.65 8.13
N LEU A 535 3.30 -10.94 9.22
CA LEU A 535 2.33 -11.35 10.23
C LEU A 535 0.91 -11.37 9.66
N GLU A 536 0.57 -10.46 8.75
CA GLU A 536 -0.71 -10.47 8.02
C GLU A 536 -0.87 -11.72 7.18
N TYR A 537 0.13 -12.01 6.36
CA TYR A 537 0.09 -13.16 5.48
C TYR A 537 -0.05 -14.45 6.30
N LYS A 538 0.61 -14.53 7.45
CA LYS A 538 0.44 -15.65 8.39
C LYS A 538 -0.98 -15.71 8.95
N ALA A 539 -1.56 -14.58 9.36
CA ALA A 539 -2.92 -14.54 9.91
C ALA A 539 -3.97 -14.93 8.86
N VAL A 540 -3.99 -14.22 7.72
CA VAL A 540 -5.07 -14.24 6.74
C VAL A 540 -4.91 -15.38 5.73
N VAL A 541 -3.70 -15.57 5.19
CA VAL A 541 -3.47 -16.54 4.10
C VAL A 541 -3.11 -17.92 4.65
N ARG A 542 -2.35 -17.97 5.76
CA ARG A 542 -1.99 -19.25 6.40
C ARG A 542 -2.95 -19.68 7.52
N GLY A 543 -3.86 -18.81 7.96
CA GLY A 543 -4.78 -19.10 9.06
C GLY A 543 -4.09 -19.32 10.40
N ASN A 544 -2.90 -18.73 10.60
CA ASN A 544 -2.14 -18.90 11.84
C ASN A 544 -2.70 -18.00 12.95
N THR A 545 -3.04 -18.60 14.08
CA THR A 545 -3.60 -17.90 15.24
C THR A 545 -2.52 -17.37 16.20
N ASP A 546 -1.32 -17.95 16.20
CA ASP A 546 -0.22 -17.56 17.11
C ASP A 546 0.74 -16.55 16.44
N LEU A 547 0.26 -15.31 16.33
CA LEU A 547 1.01 -14.20 15.75
C LEU A 547 2.07 -13.66 16.70
N VAL A 548 1.85 -13.73 18.02
CA VAL A 548 2.79 -13.24 19.03
C VAL A 548 4.08 -14.06 18.98
N TYR A 549 3.96 -15.40 19.00
CA TYR A 549 5.14 -16.26 18.88
C TYR A 549 5.91 -16.04 17.57
N SER A 550 5.19 -15.86 16.47
CA SER A 550 5.79 -15.55 15.18
C SER A 550 6.54 -14.21 15.21
N ALA A 551 5.94 -13.19 15.81
CA ALA A 551 6.53 -11.86 15.96
C ALA A 551 7.77 -11.90 16.87
N SER A 552 7.74 -12.62 17.99
CA SER A 552 8.91 -12.80 18.86
C SER A 552 10.07 -13.49 18.15
N LEU A 553 9.80 -14.46 17.27
CA LEU A 553 10.84 -15.09 16.46
C LEU A 553 11.39 -14.14 15.38
N LEU A 554 10.52 -13.35 14.75
CA LEU A 554 10.93 -12.31 13.79
C LEU A 554 11.79 -11.24 14.46
N GLN A 555 11.46 -10.85 15.69
CA GLN A 555 12.28 -9.92 16.49
C GLN A 555 13.66 -10.52 16.74
N ARG A 556 13.74 -11.79 17.15
CA ARG A 556 15.02 -12.46 17.43
C ARG A 556 15.93 -12.62 16.20
N ILE A 557 15.38 -12.83 15.01
CA ILE A 557 16.19 -12.85 13.79
C ILE A 557 16.58 -11.42 13.37
N HIS A 558 15.72 -10.42 13.62
CA HIS A 558 16.05 -9.01 13.39
C HIS A 558 17.16 -8.53 14.30
N ASP A 559 17.09 -8.80 15.61
CA ASP A 559 18.13 -8.45 16.59
C ASP A 559 19.48 -9.06 16.19
N PHE A 560 19.47 -10.33 15.77
CA PHE A 560 20.66 -10.98 15.23
C PHE A 560 21.19 -10.29 13.96
N ALA A 561 20.29 -9.90 13.06
CA ALA A 561 20.66 -9.25 11.81
C ALA A 561 21.15 -7.81 12.03
N LYS A 562 20.58 -7.09 13.00
CA LYS A 562 21.08 -5.80 13.50
C LYS A 562 22.52 -5.95 13.97
N ASP A 563 22.79 -6.88 14.88
CA ASP A 563 24.11 -7.02 15.49
C ASP A 563 25.18 -7.48 14.48
N LYS A 564 24.81 -8.36 13.53
CA LYS A 564 25.78 -9.00 12.61
C LYS A 564 25.88 -8.33 11.24
N TYR A 565 24.83 -7.66 10.78
CA TYR A 565 24.73 -7.06 9.44
C TYR A 565 24.44 -5.55 9.47
N ASP A 566 24.51 -4.91 10.65
CA ASP A 566 24.32 -3.46 10.82
C ASP A 566 22.96 -2.96 10.30
N LEU A 567 21.93 -3.80 10.46
CA LEU A 567 20.54 -3.39 10.14
C LEU A 567 20.04 -2.36 11.16
N PRO A 568 19.12 -1.45 10.78
CA PRO A 568 18.55 -0.49 11.71
C PRO A 568 17.85 -1.17 12.90
N PRO A 569 17.84 -0.56 14.10
CA PRO A 569 17.06 -1.05 15.21
C PRO A 569 15.57 -1.01 14.85
N VAL A 570 14.85 -2.10 15.09
CA VAL A 570 13.40 -2.20 14.84
C VAL A 570 12.75 -2.90 16.01
N THR A 571 11.62 -2.38 16.46
CA THR A 571 10.78 -3.05 17.47
C THR A 571 9.47 -3.52 16.84
N ILE A 572 9.35 -4.82 16.60
CA ILE A 572 8.11 -5.44 16.15
C ILE A 572 7.12 -5.39 17.31
N GLN A 573 6.15 -4.48 17.24
CA GLN A 573 5.24 -4.21 18.35
C GLN A 573 4.47 -5.46 18.81
N GLN A 574 4.10 -6.35 17.87
CA GLN A 574 3.39 -7.60 18.13
C GLN A 574 4.24 -8.65 18.88
N SER A 575 5.56 -8.45 18.99
CA SER A 575 6.45 -9.31 19.78
C SER A 575 6.39 -9.01 21.28
N LYS A 576 5.94 -7.80 21.65
CA LYS A 576 5.65 -7.38 23.02
C LYS A 576 4.24 -7.83 23.43
N ASN A 577 3.86 -7.62 24.69
CA ASN A 577 2.50 -7.88 25.15
C ASN A 577 1.51 -6.92 24.47
N GLY A 578 1.01 -7.30 23.29
CA GLY A 578 0.04 -6.53 22.51
C GLY A 578 0.63 -5.59 21.46
N ARG A 579 -0.22 -5.08 20.56
CA ARG A 579 0.15 -4.22 19.44
C ARG A 579 -0.01 -2.74 19.80
N ARG A 580 1.05 -1.96 19.62
CA ARG A 580 0.97 -0.49 19.53
C ARG A 580 0.86 -0.08 18.07
N VAL A 581 -0.09 0.79 17.72
CA VAL A 581 -0.27 1.36 16.39
C VAL A 581 0.14 2.83 16.44
N ARG A 582 0.92 3.29 15.45
CA ARG A 582 1.19 4.72 15.30
C ARG A 582 -0.05 5.39 14.73
N ALA A 583 -0.63 6.30 15.50
CA ALA A 583 -1.77 7.11 15.07
C ALA A 583 -1.27 8.52 14.72
N GLU A 584 -1.02 8.75 13.44
CA GLU A 584 -0.58 10.04 12.92
C GLU A 584 -1.40 10.43 11.69
N LEU A 585 -1.80 11.69 11.60
CA LEU A 585 -2.53 12.24 10.46
C LEU A 585 -1.94 13.61 10.10
N ILE A 586 -1.86 13.89 8.80
CA ILE A 586 -1.47 15.20 8.26
C ILE A 586 -2.76 15.99 8.07
N SER A 587 -2.90 17.12 8.79
CA SER A 587 -4.09 17.96 8.64
C SER A 587 -4.15 18.59 7.25
N PRO A 588 -5.35 18.93 6.75
CA PRO A 588 -5.49 19.68 5.51
C PRO A 588 -4.66 20.97 5.44
N GLN A 589 -4.54 21.67 6.56
CA GLN A 589 -3.74 22.89 6.73
C GLN A 589 -2.24 22.57 6.57
N ALA A 590 -1.77 21.50 7.21
CA ALA A 590 -0.40 21.03 7.08
C ALA A 590 -0.07 20.66 5.64
N TYR A 591 -0.97 19.91 4.99
CA TYR A 591 -0.82 19.51 3.59
C TYR A 591 -0.67 20.72 2.67
N GLN A 592 -1.57 21.70 2.78
CA GLN A 592 -1.50 22.91 1.97
C GLN A 592 -0.19 23.68 2.22
N ALA A 593 0.19 23.88 3.48
CA ALA A 593 1.42 24.56 3.83
C ALA A 593 2.67 23.83 3.32
N ILE A 594 2.67 22.48 3.34
CA ILE A 594 3.75 21.67 2.74
C ILE A 594 3.86 21.93 1.24
N ILE A 595 2.75 21.91 0.50
CA ILE A 595 2.77 22.14 -0.95
C ILE A 595 3.22 23.58 -1.27
N VAL A 596 2.71 24.58 -0.55
CA VAL A 596 3.13 25.98 -0.70
C VAL A 596 4.62 26.14 -0.43
N GLN A 597 5.13 25.54 0.66
CA GLN A 597 6.54 25.56 0.99
C GLN A 597 7.40 24.89 -0.08
N ILE A 598 6.97 23.74 -0.64
CA ILE A 598 7.69 23.08 -1.74
C ILE A 598 7.75 23.99 -2.96
N LEU A 599 6.62 24.57 -3.39
CA LEU A 599 6.56 25.38 -4.60
C LEU A 599 7.34 26.71 -4.49
N GLY A 600 7.42 27.28 -3.28
CA GLY A 600 8.16 28.51 -3.02
C GLY A 600 9.64 28.33 -2.69
N SER A 601 10.04 27.19 -2.12
CA SER A 601 11.38 27.04 -1.51
C SER A 601 12.23 25.94 -2.14
N VAL A 602 11.66 25.02 -2.92
CA VAL A 602 12.44 24.04 -3.70
C VAL A 602 12.83 24.66 -5.04
N ASP A 603 14.00 24.26 -5.56
CA ASP A 603 14.50 24.69 -6.87
C ASP A 603 13.44 24.58 -7.97
N ILE A 604 13.41 25.59 -8.86
CA ILE A 604 12.41 25.74 -9.91
C ILE A 604 12.30 24.52 -10.84
N LEU A 605 13.39 23.76 -11.00
CA LEU A 605 13.41 22.57 -11.86
C LEU A 605 12.74 21.37 -11.19
N GLU A 606 12.77 21.27 -9.86
CA GLU A 606 12.36 20.08 -9.12
C GLU A 606 11.07 20.28 -8.31
N ARG A 607 10.66 21.53 -8.07
CA ARG A 607 9.50 21.86 -7.22
C ARG A 607 8.20 21.18 -7.66
N GLU A 608 7.93 21.09 -8.96
CA GLU A 608 6.73 20.43 -9.48
C GLU A 608 6.78 18.91 -9.24
N MET A 609 7.95 18.29 -9.46
CA MET A 609 8.15 16.86 -9.21
C MET A 609 7.91 16.53 -7.73
N PHE A 610 8.50 17.32 -6.81
CA PHE A 610 8.29 17.12 -5.38
C PHE A 610 6.84 17.42 -4.97
N ALA A 611 6.24 18.50 -5.45
CA ALA A 611 4.84 18.82 -5.16
C ALA A 611 3.93 17.66 -5.59
N LEU A 612 4.12 17.12 -6.81
CA LEU A 612 3.36 15.96 -7.30
C LEU A 612 3.58 14.70 -6.46
N LEU A 613 4.79 14.46 -5.97
CA LEU A 613 5.08 13.33 -5.07
C LEU A 613 4.22 13.42 -3.79
N PHE A 614 4.16 14.61 -3.19
CA PHE A 614 3.40 14.86 -1.96
C PHE A 614 1.88 14.89 -2.19
N ILE A 615 1.42 15.47 -3.31
CA ILE A 615 0.01 15.42 -3.75
C ILE A 615 -0.42 13.96 -3.91
N LEU A 616 0.36 13.15 -4.62
CA LEU A 616 0.01 11.77 -4.90
C LEU A 616 -0.03 10.93 -3.62
N VAL A 617 0.94 11.06 -2.71
CA VAL A 617 0.91 10.31 -1.44
C VAL A 617 -0.27 10.73 -0.54
N TYR A 618 -0.60 12.02 -0.49
CA TYR A 618 -1.72 12.54 0.32
C TYR A 618 -3.09 12.06 -0.21
N ARG A 619 -3.30 12.10 -1.53
CA ARG A 619 -4.59 11.73 -2.16
C ARG A 619 -4.79 10.24 -2.29
N THR A 620 -3.73 9.48 -2.58
CA THR A 620 -3.82 8.06 -2.95
C THR A 620 -3.36 7.10 -1.86
N GLY A 621 -2.56 7.57 -0.90
CA GLY A 621 -1.98 6.74 0.16
C GLY A 621 -1.01 5.68 -0.35
N MET A 622 -0.49 5.80 -1.58
CA MET A 622 0.49 4.87 -2.13
C MET A 622 1.73 4.75 -1.25
N ARG A 623 2.32 3.54 -1.17
CA ARG A 623 3.56 3.35 -0.41
C ARG A 623 4.70 4.14 -1.07
N LYS A 624 5.64 4.66 -0.29
CA LYS A 624 6.82 5.41 -0.77
C LYS A 624 7.52 4.73 -1.96
N LYS A 625 7.86 3.43 -1.84
CA LYS A 625 8.48 2.66 -2.94
C LYS A 625 7.56 2.41 -4.14
N GLU A 626 6.24 2.42 -3.96
CA GLU A 626 5.30 2.37 -5.08
C GLU A 626 5.36 3.66 -5.88
N LEU A 627 5.41 4.82 -5.20
CA LEU A 627 5.54 6.14 -5.82
C LEU A 627 6.87 6.28 -6.56
N LEU A 628 8.00 6.12 -5.85
CA LEU A 628 9.34 6.27 -6.42
C LEU A 628 9.61 5.31 -7.59
N GLY A 629 9.00 4.13 -7.54
CA GLY A 629 9.08 3.15 -8.62
C GLY A 629 8.11 3.37 -9.79
N LEU A 630 7.31 4.44 -9.83
CA LEU A 630 6.37 4.69 -10.94
C LEU A 630 7.09 5.02 -12.24
N LYS A 631 6.61 4.46 -13.34
CA LYS A 631 7.06 4.74 -14.70
C LYS A 631 5.96 5.36 -15.56
N TYR A 632 6.32 6.06 -16.61
CA TYR A 632 5.34 6.64 -17.53
C TYR A 632 4.43 5.59 -18.19
N ASN A 633 4.95 4.40 -18.47
CA ASN A 633 4.17 3.27 -19.02
C ASN A 633 3.23 2.60 -18.00
N ASP A 634 3.28 3.00 -16.73
CA ASP A 634 2.31 2.59 -15.70
C ASP A 634 1.07 3.48 -15.72
N ILE A 635 1.01 4.54 -16.55
CA ILE A 635 -0.14 5.44 -16.68
C ILE A 635 -1.06 4.95 -17.80
N GLU A 636 -2.29 4.58 -17.44
CA GLU A 636 -3.40 4.30 -18.37
C GLU A 636 -4.31 5.54 -18.48
N GLY A 637 -5.05 5.69 -19.58
CA GLY A 637 -6.10 6.73 -19.70
C GLY A 637 -5.63 8.18 -19.89
N LEU A 638 -4.32 8.43 -20.03
CA LEU A 638 -3.76 9.79 -20.17
C LEU A 638 -4.37 10.58 -21.36
N LYS A 639 -4.62 9.92 -22.50
CA LYS A 639 -5.22 10.55 -23.70
C LYS A 639 -6.69 10.91 -23.54
N ALA A 640 -7.40 10.20 -22.65
CA ALA A 640 -8.83 10.40 -22.41
C ALA A 640 -9.08 11.36 -21.24
N ALA A 641 -8.05 12.07 -20.76
CA ALA A 641 -8.08 12.90 -19.54
C ALA A 641 -8.61 12.16 -18.30
N ALA A 642 -8.54 10.82 -18.30
CA ALA A 642 -8.96 9.96 -17.20
C ALA A 642 -7.78 9.10 -16.72
N PRO A 643 -6.65 9.72 -16.27
CA PRO A 643 -5.45 8.97 -15.94
C PRO A 643 -5.67 8.03 -14.75
N SER A 644 -5.12 6.83 -14.85
CA SER A 644 -5.05 5.85 -13.77
C SER A 644 -3.65 5.25 -13.70
N LEU A 645 -3.15 4.99 -12.49
CA LEU A 645 -1.85 4.35 -12.28
C LEU A 645 -2.02 2.85 -12.10
N VAL A 646 -1.25 2.05 -12.84
CA VAL A 646 -1.17 0.60 -12.70
C VAL A 646 0.03 0.23 -11.85
N ILE A 647 -0.24 -0.11 -10.60
CA ILE A 647 0.80 -0.54 -9.67
C ILE A 647 1.16 -1.99 -10.00
N ARG A 648 2.33 -2.20 -10.61
CA ARG A 648 2.86 -3.53 -10.98
C ARG A 648 4.35 -3.71 -10.68
N PRO A 649 4.87 -4.93 -10.47
CA PRO A 649 6.28 -5.12 -10.19
C PRO A 649 7.17 -4.60 -11.32
N ASN A 650 8.32 -4.01 -10.96
CA ASN A 650 9.34 -3.58 -11.91
C ASN A 650 10.76 -3.70 -11.31
N SER A 651 11.77 -3.21 -12.02
CA SER A 651 13.19 -3.33 -11.62
C SER A 651 13.54 -2.59 -10.32
N TYR A 652 12.76 -1.58 -9.93
CA TYR A 652 12.94 -0.82 -8.68
C TYR A 652 12.14 -1.44 -7.52
N ARG A 653 10.98 -2.03 -7.83
CA ARG A 653 10.08 -2.63 -6.82
C ARG A 653 9.61 -4.02 -7.22
N SER A 654 9.91 -5.02 -6.41
CA SER A 654 9.25 -6.33 -6.49
C SER A 654 7.94 -6.30 -5.69
N THR A 655 6.80 -6.51 -6.33
CA THR A 655 5.52 -6.66 -5.62
C THR A 655 5.34 -8.11 -5.17
N LYS A 656 5.04 -8.30 -3.88
CA LYS A 656 5.11 -9.59 -3.20
C LYS A 656 3.88 -10.48 -3.40
N THR A 657 2.74 -9.96 -3.87
CA THR A 657 1.49 -10.75 -4.07
C THR A 657 0.70 -10.26 -5.29
N GLN A 658 -0.17 -11.12 -5.86
CA GLN A 658 -1.11 -10.71 -6.91
C GLN A 658 -2.01 -9.54 -6.44
N SER A 659 -2.35 -9.48 -5.15
CA SER A 659 -3.14 -8.39 -4.52
C SER A 659 -2.42 -7.05 -4.45
N SER A 660 -1.09 -7.03 -4.67
CA SER A 660 -0.32 -5.80 -4.78
C SER A 660 -0.49 -5.13 -6.14
N ILE A 661 -0.95 -5.88 -7.15
CA ILE A 661 -1.24 -5.37 -8.49
C ILE A 661 -2.62 -4.75 -8.49
N ARG A 662 -2.68 -3.43 -8.68
CA ARG A 662 -3.94 -2.67 -8.58
C ARG A 662 -3.92 -1.43 -9.44
N ARG A 663 -5.11 -0.91 -9.72
CA ARG A 663 -5.30 0.37 -10.39
C ARG A 663 -5.63 1.45 -9.36
N VAL A 664 -5.02 2.62 -9.51
CA VAL A 664 -5.30 3.80 -8.70
C VAL A 664 -5.88 4.88 -9.62
N PRO A 665 -7.18 5.22 -9.50
CA PRO A 665 -7.85 6.14 -10.42
C PRO A 665 -7.54 7.61 -10.08
N LEU A 666 -6.47 8.16 -10.65
CA LEU A 666 -6.06 9.54 -10.37
C LEU A 666 -7.12 10.57 -10.78
N PHE A 667 -7.82 10.31 -11.88
CA PHE A 667 -8.92 11.16 -12.36
C PHE A 667 -10.03 11.37 -11.32
N ALA A 668 -10.19 10.43 -10.40
CA ALA A 668 -11.18 10.50 -9.34
C ALA A 668 -10.60 11.16 -8.08
N LEU A 669 -9.38 10.77 -7.71
CA LEU A 669 -8.77 11.07 -6.42
C LEU A 669 -8.10 12.45 -6.35
N LEU A 670 -7.51 12.93 -7.45
CA LEU A 670 -6.90 14.26 -7.49
C LEU A 670 -7.97 15.33 -7.65
N LYS A 671 -7.76 16.50 -7.03
CA LYS A 671 -8.56 17.69 -7.34
C LYS A 671 -8.34 18.16 -8.78
N PRO A 672 -9.25 18.94 -9.38
CA PRO A 672 -9.12 19.34 -10.78
C PRO A 672 -7.78 20.02 -11.09
N ASP A 673 -7.34 20.94 -10.23
CA ASP A 673 -6.06 21.64 -10.42
C ASP A 673 -4.85 20.72 -10.22
N GLU A 674 -4.91 19.82 -9.24
CA GLU A 674 -3.88 18.80 -8.99
C GLU A 674 -3.78 17.80 -10.16
N LEU A 675 -4.93 17.41 -10.73
CA LEU A 675 -5.01 16.52 -11.87
C LEU A 675 -4.43 17.19 -13.13
N ASN A 676 -4.75 18.47 -13.33
CA ASN A 676 -4.18 19.27 -14.41
C ASN A 676 -2.67 19.40 -14.27
N LEU A 677 -2.15 19.69 -13.07
CA LEU A 677 -0.71 19.69 -12.79
C LEU A 677 -0.08 18.34 -13.15
N PHE A 678 -0.69 17.23 -12.72
CA PHE A 678 -0.19 15.88 -13.00
C PHE A 678 -0.16 15.60 -14.51
N ILE A 679 -1.24 15.88 -15.23
CA ILE A 679 -1.34 15.66 -16.68
C ILE A 679 -0.28 16.50 -17.40
N ASN A 680 -0.18 17.79 -17.08
CA ASN A 680 0.77 18.71 -17.67
C ASN A 680 2.21 18.26 -17.43
N PHE A 681 2.56 17.90 -16.19
CA PHE A 681 3.89 17.42 -15.84
C PHE A 681 4.23 16.12 -16.59
N VAL A 682 3.31 15.16 -16.62
CA VAL A 682 3.52 13.87 -17.30
C VAL A 682 3.69 14.04 -18.80
N GLN A 683 2.80 14.81 -19.45
CA GLN A 683 2.88 15.07 -20.88
C GLN A 683 4.18 15.81 -21.24
N SER A 684 4.63 16.73 -20.38
CA SER A 684 5.85 17.51 -20.58
C SER A 684 7.14 16.69 -20.41
N ASN A 685 7.12 15.60 -19.64
CA ASN A 685 8.34 14.86 -19.27
C ASN A 685 8.42 13.42 -19.81
N ILE A 686 7.33 12.86 -20.38
CA ILE A 686 7.33 11.49 -20.92
C ILE A 686 8.33 11.30 -22.09
N GLY A 687 8.43 12.30 -22.97
CA GLY A 687 9.20 12.25 -24.21
C GLY A 687 8.88 11.01 -25.07
N ASN A 688 9.84 10.54 -25.87
CA ASN A 688 9.68 9.40 -26.78
C ASN A 688 9.81 8.02 -26.11
N ASN A 689 10.24 7.93 -24.85
CA ASN A 689 10.49 6.67 -24.14
C ASN A 689 9.70 6.59 -22.82
N SER A 690 8.59 5.86 -22.84
CA SER A 690 7.69 5.68 -21.69
C SER A 690 8.20 4.71 -20.62
N ASN A 691 9.35 4.05 -20.80
CA ASN A 691 9.90 3.13 -19.78
C ASN A 691 10.75 3.84 -18.71
N LYS A 692 10.80 5.18 -18.74
CA LYS A 692 11.47 6.03 -17.74
C LYS A 692 10.64 6.13 -16.45
N PHE A 693 11.33 6.36 -15.33
CA PHE A 693 10.69 6.66 -14.05
C PHE A 693 10.13 8.09 -14.04
N ILE A 694 9.09 8.34 -13.25
CA ILE A 694 8.43 9.65 -13.15
C ILE A 694 9.16 10.57 -12.15
N PHE A 695 9.47 10.06 -10.97
CA PHE A 695 10.10 10.83 -9.89
C PHE A 695 11.61 10.74 -9.96
N THR A 696 12.17 11.43 -10.94
CA THR A 696 13.61 11.56 -11.16
C THR A 696 13.98 13.03 -11.15
N LEU A 697 15.14 13.38 -10.61
CA LEU A 697 15.67 14.73 -10.79
C LEU A 697 15.77 15.06 -12.28
N SER A 698 15.60 16.33 -12.65
CA SER A 698 15.67 16.80 -14.04
C SER A 698 16.97 16.40 -14.74
N SER A 699 18.04 16.19 -13.97
CA SER A 699 19.34 15.79 -14.48
C SER A 699 19.67 14.30 -14.36
N ASP A 700 18.86 13.47 -13.70
CA ASP A 700 19.08 12.01 -13.59
C ASP A 700 17.94 11.25 -14.30
N HIS A 701 18.11 9.95 -14.49
CA HIS A 701 17.09 9.04 -15.01
C HIS A 701 16.76 7.93 -14.02
N ARG A 702 17.42 7.93 -12.86
CA ARG A 702 17.13 7.04 -11.74
C ARG A 702 16.12 7.72 -10.80
N PRO A 703 15.26 6.94 -10.13
CA PRO A 703 14.39 7.45 -9.08
C PRO A 703 15.18 8.22 -8.02
N ILE A 704 14.57 9.24 -7.42
CA ILE A 704 15.12 9.86 -6.20
C ILE A 704 15.26 8.80 -5.10
N ASP A 705 16.28 8.95 -4.27
CA ASP A 705 16.60 7.96 -3.24
C ASP A 705 15.50 7.90 -2.15
N ASP A 706 15.28 6.71 -1.57
CA ASP A 706 14.17 6.43 -0.65
C ASP A 706 14.17 7.29 0.63
N HIS A 707 15.29 7.91 1.01
CA HIS A 707 15.40 8.78 2.19
C HIS A 707 14.96 10.23 1.93
N VAL A 708 15.06 10.68 0.68
CA VAL A 708 14.86 12.08 0.27
C VAL A 708 13.47 12.61 0.64
N PRO A 709 12.35 11.90 0.37
CA PRO A 709 11.02 12.42 0.69
C PRO A 709 10.80 12.67 2.19
N LEU A 710 11.32 11.80 3.05
CA LEU A 710 11.16 11.93 4.50
C LEU A 710 12.02 13.06 5.06
N GLN A 711 13.25 13.22 4.57
CA GLN A 711 14.12 14.31 4.99
C GLN A 711 13.54 15.67 4.58
N LEU A 712 13.07 15.78 3.33
CA LEU A 712 12.40 16.99 2.86
C LEU A 712 11.16 17.32 3.70
N LEU A 713 10.31 16.32 4.02
CA LEU A 713 9.17 16.51 4.91
C LEU A 713 9.58 17.04 6.28
N LYS A 714 10.63 16.47 6.89
CA LYS A 714 11.13 16.91 8.21
C LYS A 714 11.63 18.33 8.18
N CYS A 715 12.42 18.71 7.17
CA CYS A 715 12.91 20.07 6.99
C CYS A 715 11.74 21.06 6.83
N ILE A 716 10.77 20.73 5.97
CA ILE A 716 9.59 21.57 5.76
C ILE A 716 8.82 21.75 7.06
N LEU A 717 8.44 20.67 7.74
CA LEU A 717 7.65 20.74 8.96
C LEU A 717 8.35 21.51 10.08
N GLN A 718 9.69 21.43 10.18
CA GLN A 718 10.47 22.24 11.11
C GLN A 718 10.40 23.74 10.80
N ASP A 719 10.33 24.11 9.52
CA ASP A 719 10.29 25.51 9.09
C ASP A 719 8.89 26.14 9.16
N ILE A 720 7.86 25.39 8.76
CA ILE A 720 6.50 25.95 8.61
C ILE A 720 5.68 25.91 9.90
N SER A 721 6.10 25.09 10.87
CA SER A 721 5.34 24.91 12.11
C SER A 721 5.70 26.00 13.12
N VAL A 722 4.67 26.56 13.77
CA VAL A 722 4.86 27.55 14.84
C VAL A 722 5.26 26.90 16.17
N ASP A 723 4.95 25.60 16.36
CA ASP A 723 5.31 24.83 17.55
C ASP A 723 6.54 23.93 17.33
N ASP A 724 7.52 24.00 18.24
CA ASP A 724 8.76 23.19 18.20
C ASP A 724 8.52 21.66 18.35
N ASN A 725 7.32 21.25 18.77
CA ASN A 725 6.95 19.85 19.02
C ASN A 725 6.47 19.08 17.77
N VAL A 726 6.59 19.64 16.56
CA VAL A 726 5.97 19.11 15.33
C VAL A 726 6.89 18.14 14.55
N ALA A 727 8.08 17.85 15.10
CA ALA A 727 9.16 17.18 14.38
C ALA A 727 9.07 15.64 14.21
N GLN A 728 7.89 15.00 14.33
CA GLN A 728 7.82 13.51 14.36
C GLN A 728 6.89 12.83 13.35
N HIS A 729 6.34 13.57 12.37
CA HIS A 729 5.60 12.90 11.29
C HIS A 729 6.52 12.04 10.42
N THR A 730 6.02 10.86 10.07
CA THR A 730 6.69 10.00 9.09
C THR A 730 6.04 10.13 7.72
N PHE A 731 6.75 9.68 6.70
CA PHE A 731 6.19 9.64 5.35
C PHE A 731 5.01 8.65 5.25
N HIS A 732 4.92 7.68 6.19
CA HIS A 732 3.78 6.78 6.27
C HIS A 732 2.50 7.48 6.74
N GLY A 733 2.59 8.58 7.50
CA GLY A 733 1.44 9.34 7.97
C GLY A 733 0.51 9.82 6.86
N PHE A 734 1.03 10.08 5.66
CA PHE A 734 0.20 10.38 4.49
C PHE A 734 -0.71 9.21 4.09
N ARG A 735 -0.27 7.97 4.27
CA ARG A 735 -1.11 6.79 4.02
C ARG A 735 -2.23 6.67 5.04
N HIS A 736 -1.94 6.88 6.33
CA HIS A 736 -2.96 6.94 7.38
C HIS A 736 -4.00 8.02 7.06
N THR A 737 -3.52 9.18 6.61
CA THR A 737 -4.34 10.33 6.19
C THR A 737 -5.24 9.97 5.00
N ALA A 738 -4.68 9.41 3.92
CA ALA A 738 -5.46 9.01 2.74
C ALA A 738 -6.55 7.98 3.08
N VAL A 739 -6.22 6.96 3.90
CA VAL A 739 -7.20 5.95 4.32
C VAL A 739 -8.30 6.57 5.17
N SER A 740 -7.95 7.43 6.13
CA SER A 740 -8.92 8.10 7.02
C SER A 740 -9.82 9.06 6.23
N ASN A 741 -9.26 9.85 5.32
CA ASN A 741 -10.01 10.79 4.48
C ASN A 741 -10.94 10.06 3.51
N LEU A 742 -10.48 8.99 2.85
CA LEU A 742 -11.34 8.22 1.94
C LEU A 742 -12.40 7.41 2.69
N SER A 743 -12.14 6.99 3.92
CA SER A 743 -13.17 6.42 4.79
C SER A 743 -14.27 7.45 5.06
N LEU A 744 -13.90 8.69 5.37
CA LEU A 744 -14.83 9.81 5.54
C LEU A 744 -15.62 10.09 4.24
N VAL A 745 -14.95 10.16 3.08
CA VAL A 745 -15.61 10.44 1.80
C VAL A 745 -16.62 9.35 1.42
N LEU A 746 -16.26 8.07 1.62
CA LEU A 746 -17.09 6.95 1.20
C LEU A 746 -18.24 6.65 2.17
N LEU A 747 -18.03 6.84 3.48
CA LEU A 747 -18.96 6.38 4.53
C LEU A 747 -19.28 7.43 5.61
N GLY A 748 -18.53 8.52 5.68
CA GLY A 748 -18.69 9.54 6.71
C GLY A 748 -19.83 10.53 6.39
N HIS A 749 -20.26 11.23 7.42
CA HIS A 749 -21.23 12.32 7.29
C HIS A 749 -20.57 13.54 6.59
N PRO A 750 -21.25 14.23 5.66
CA PRO A 750 -20.70 15.37 4.92
C PRO A 750 -20.08 16.46 5.82
N ASP A 751 -20.72 16.76 6.95
CA ASP A 751 -20.18 17.71 7.94
C ASP A 751 -18.77 17.36 8.43
N LEU A 752 -18.48 16.07 8.65
CA LEU A 752 -17.14 15.63 9.03
C LEU A 752 -16.15 15.74 7.87
N VAL A 753 -16.60 15.45 6.64
CA VAL A 753 -15.77 15.60 5.43
C VAL A 753 -15.32 17.06 5.30
N GLY A 754 -16.25 18.00 5.35
CA GLY A 754 -15.93 19.43 5.23
C GLY A 754 -15.13 20.00 6.41
N ALA A 755 -15.17 19.35 7.58
CA ALA A 755 -14.44 19.81 8.77
C ALA A 755 -13.03 19.22 8.91
N LEU A 756 -12.83 17.97 8.48
CA LEU A 756 -11.59 17.22 8.74
C LEU A 756 -10.77 16.96 7.48
N THR A 757 -11.33 17.24 6.30
CA THR A 757 -10.66 17.10 5.00
C THR A 757 -10.75 18.41 4.23
N ASP A 758 -10.02 18.51 3.13
CA ASP A 758 -10.17 19.61 2.19
C ASP A 758 -11.16 19.29 1.04
N TYR A 759 -11.91 18.18 1.10
CA TYR A 759 -12.86 17.81 0.05
C TYR A 759 -14.18 18.56 0.16
N ASP A 760 -14.71 19.00 -0.98
CA ASP A 760 -16.07 19.52 -1.09
C ASP A 760 -17.06 18.44 -1.59
N ASN A 761 -18.34 18.82 -1.72
CA ASN A 761 -19.39 17.90 -2.18
C ASN A 761 -19.16 17.38 -3.62
N SER A 762 -18.55 18.20 -4.49
CA SER A 762 -18.23 17.80 -5.87
C SER A 762 -17.09 16.78 -5.90
N ASP A 763 -16.08 16.97 -5.04
CA ASP A 763 -15.00 16.01 -4.85
C ASP A 763 -15.52 14.68 -4.31
N VAL A 764 -16.41 14.71 -3.30
CA VAL A 764 -17.02 13.51 -2.73
C VAL A 764 -17.74 12.70 -3.80
N LEU A 765 -18.55 13.36 -4.65
CA LEU A 765 -19.26 12.70 -5.74
C LEU A 765 -18.29 12.10 -6.76
N ARG A 766 -17.28 12.87 -7.20
CA ARG A 766 -16.26 12.42 -8.15
C ARG A 766 -15.52 11.18 -7.63
N ILE A 767 -15.12 11.19 -6.36
CA ILE A 767 -14.41 10.06 -5.74
C ILE A 767 -15.31 8.83 -5.64
N LYS A 768 -16.57 9.00 -5.18
CA LYS A 768 -17.53 7.89 -5.09
C LYS A 768 -17.78 7.26 -6.46
N GLN A 769 -18.05 8.06 -7.49
CA GLN A 769 -18.27 7.56 -8.84
C GLN A 769 -17.03 6.86 -9.42
N GLY A 770 -15.85 7.44 -9.21
CA GLY A 770 -14.60 6.88 -9.72
C GLY A 770 -14.16 5.58 -9.04
N LEU A 771 -14.48 5.39 -7.76
CA LEU A 771 -14.12 4.19 -6.99
C LEU A 771 -15.19 3.09 -7.02
N LEU A 772 -16.48 3.46 -7.05
CA LEU A 772 -17.61 2.53 -6.92
C LEU A 772 -18.37 2.33 -8.24
N GLY A 773 -18.13 3.17 -9.26
CA GLY A 773 -18.87 3.17 -10.51
C GLY A 773 -20.21 3.92 -10.40
N GLU A 774 -21.17 3.55 -11.23
CA GLU A 774 -22.50 4.19 -11.29
C GLU A 774 -23.33 4.00 -10.00
N HIS A 775 -23.09 2.90 -9.27
CA HIS A 775 -23.78 2.60 -8.03
C HIS A 775 -22.95 3.05 -6.83
N THR A 776 -23.08 4.32 -6.45
CA THR A 776 -22.32 4.90 -5.33
C THR A 776 -22.74 4.39 -3.95
N ASP A 777 -23.91 3.76 -3.84
CA ASP A 777 -24.46 3.27 -2.57
C ASP A 777 -24.31 1.76 -2.32
N VAL A 778 -23.33 1.12 -2.94
CA VAL A 778 -23.06 -0.32 -2.78
C VAL A 778 -22.54 -0.69 -1.38
N GLN A 779 -22.71 -1.96 -0.98
CA GLN A 779 -22.22 -2.51 0.30
C GLN A 779 -20.71 -2.70 0.37
N ASP A 780 -20.03 -2.77 -0.78
CA ASP A 780 -18.60 -3.15 -0.87
C ASP A 780 -17.61 -1.99 -0.69
N ARG A 781 -18.04 -0.83 -0.16
CA ARG A 781 -17.20 0.39 -0.01
C ARG A 781 -15.88 0.13 0.71
N TRP A 782 -15.93 -0.64 1.80
CA TRP A 782 -14.72 -1.01 2.55
C TRP A 782 -13.79 -1.94 1.77
N TYR A 783 -14.35 -2.85 0.96
CA TYR A 783 -13.55 -3.71 0.08
C TYR A 783 -12.94 -2.92 -1.09
N ALA A 784 -13.66 -1.95 -1.65
CA ALA A 784 -13.14 -1.03 -2.66
C ALA A 784 -11.96 -0.22 -2.10
N LEU A 785 -12.11 0.35 -0.89
CA LEU A 785 -11.03 1.05 -0.19
C LEU A 785 -9.82 0.13 0.06
N SER A 786 -10.05 -1.08 0.58
CA SER A 786 -8.96 -2.06 0.79
C SER A 786 -8.27 -2.47 -0.50
N GLY A 787 -9.02 -2.71 -1.58
CA GLY A 787 -8.48 -3.04 -2.89
C GLY A 787 -7.62 -1.92 -3.45
N MET A 788 -8.08 -0.67 -3.33
CA MET A 788 -7.33 0.52 -3.74
C MET A 788 -6.06 0.72 -2.91
N MET A 789 -6.11 0.42 -1.61
CA MET A 789 -4.95 0.50 -0.72
C MET A 789 -3.99 -0.70 -0.86
N GLY A 790 -4.40 -1.77 -1.55
CA GLY A 790 -3.65 -3.02 -1.63
C GLY A 790 -3.60 -3.77 -0.28
N HIS A 791 -4.64 -3.65 0.54
CA HIS A 791 -4.84 -4.44 1.76
C HIS A 791 -5.52 -5.78 1.44
N LEU A 792 -5.18 -6.85 2.17
CA LEU A 792 -5.85 -8.15 1.97
C LEU A 792 -7.29 -8.15 2.52
N SER A 793 -7.63 -7.23 3.44
CA SER A 793 -8.98 -7.11 4.00
C SER A 793 -9.30 -5.70 4.54
N PRO A 794 -10.59 -5.34 4.68
CA PRO A 794 -11.06 -4.15 5.41
C PRO A 794 -10.55 -4.04 6.83
N GLN A 795 -10.40 -5.17 7.52
CA GLN A 795 -9.95 -5.18 8.91
C GLN A 795 -8.60 -4.49 9.09
N ARG A 796 -7.67 -4.61 8.13
CA ARG A 796 -6.41 -3.87 8.18
C ARG A 796 -6.57 -2.37 8.08
N SER A 797 -7.49 -1.89 7.23
CA SER A 797 -7.78 -0.47 7.12
C SER A 797 -8.22 0.09 8.47
N PHE A 798 -9.08 -0.62 9.22
CA PHE A 798 -9.48 -0.22 10.58
C PHE A 798 -8.38 -0.36 11.63
N GLU A 799 -7.67 -1.49 11.62
CA GLU A 799 -6.68 -1.82 12.65
C GLU A 799 -5.44 -0.94 12.63
N TYR A 800 -5.08 -0.39 11.46
CA TYR A 800 -3.80 0.30 11.30
C TYR A 800 -3.94 1.74 10.83
N TYR A 801 -4.96 2.05 10.02
CA TYR A 801 -4.90 3.24 9.16
C TYR A 801 -6.07 4.22 9.34
N ASN A 802 -7.27 3.73 9.63
CA ASN A 802 -8.44 4.57 9.83
C ASN A 802 -8.50 5.04 11.29
N HIS A 803 -8.12 6.30 11.51
CA HIS A 803 -8.11 6.93 12.83
C HIS A 803 -9.38 7.76 13.12
N PHE A 804 -10.33 7.82 12.18
CA PHE A 804 -11.62 8.49 12.37
C PHE A 804 -12.81 7.54 12.55
N ALA A 805 -12.59 6.22 12.52
CA ALA A 805 -13.67 5.23 12.56
C ALA A 805 -14.67 5.42 13.72
N THR A 806 -14.18 5.64 14.95
CA THR A 806 -15.05 5.85 16.12
C THR A 806 -15.76 7.21 16.07
N LEU A 807 -15.04 8.25 15.62
CA LEU A 807 -15.60 9.59 15.45
C LEU A 807 -16.73 9.59 14.42
N MET A 808 -16.52 8.94 13.27
CA MET A 808 -17.52 8.75 12.22
C MET A 808 -18.80 8.08 12.75
N ALA A 809 -18.64 6.94 13.42
CA ALA A 809 -19.76 6.16 13.94
C ALA A 809 -20.55 6.92 15.01
N THR A 810 -19.87 7.55 15.97
CA THR A 810 -20.52 8.35 17.03
C THR A 810 -21.15 9.62 16.48
N TYR A 811 -20.57 10.22 15.44
CA TYR A 811 -21.16 11.37 14.76
C TYR A 811 -22.45 10.98 14.04
N ALA A 812 -22.45 9.88 13.28
CA ALA A 812 -23.65 9.37 12.62
C ALA A 812 -24.78 9.08 13.63
N LEU A 813 -24.48 8.42 14.76
CA LEU A 813 -25.44 8.25 15.86
C LEU A 813 -25.97 9.58 16.39
N SER A 814 -25.12 10.60 16.48
CA SER A 814 -25.52 11.90 17.02
C SER A 814 -26.50 12.67 16.13
N VAL A 815 -26.72 12.23 14.89
CA VAL A 815 -27.72 12.82 13.97
C VAL A 815 -29.12 12.30 14.28
N SER A 816 -29.23 11.10 14.84
CA SER A 816 -30.50 10.41 15.08
C SER A 816 -31.57 11.28 15.77
N ASP A 817 -32.80 11.20 15.27
CA ASP A 817 -33.96 11.93 15.80
C ASP A 817 -34.55 11.22 17.03
N ILE A 818 -33.80 11.25 18.13
CA ILE A 818 -34.28 10.77 19.41
C ILE A 818 -35.38 11.70 19.90
N LYS A 819 -36.55 11.16 20.25
CA LYS A 819 -37.67 11.92 20.81
C LYS A 819 -37.88 11.58 22.26
N LEU A 820 -37.93 12.58 23.13
CA LEU A 820 -38.24 12.40 24.56
C LEU A 820 -39.42 13.28 24.98
N PRO A 821 -40.28 12.82 25.91
CA PRO A 821 -41.32 13.67 26.46
C PRO A 821 -40.71 14.94 27.08
N LYS A 822 -41.39 16.06 26.92
CA LYS A 822 -40.97 17.34 27.52
C LYS A 822 -40.74 17.23 29.04
N GLN A 823 -41.61 16.48 29.73
CA GLN A 823 -41.46 16.24 31.17
C GLN A 823 -40.17 15.48 31.51
N THR A 824 -39.82 14.46 30.71
CA THR A 824 -38.57 13.71 30.87
C THR A 824 -37.37 14.63 30.80
N LEU A 825 -37.31 15.53 29.82
CA LEU A 825 -36.22 16.50 29.68
C LEU A 825 -36.03 17.35 30.94
N PHE A 826 -37.12 17.83 31.53
CA PHE A 826 -37.07 18.60 32.77
C PHE A 826 -36.54 17.77 33.94
N ASN A 827 -37.05 16.55 34.08
CA ASN A 827 -36.66 15.64 35.14
C ASN A 827 -35.18 15.28 35.05
N ILE A 828 -34.65 15.01 33.86
CA ILE A 828 -33.25 14.53 33.72
C ILE A 828 -32.22 15.65 33.71
N THR A 829 -32.58 16.91 33.40
CA THR A 829 -31.64 18.04 33.35
C THR A 829 -31.60 18.89 34.62
N LYS A 830 -32.70 18.97 35.37
CA LYS A 830 -32.95 19.85 36.54
C LYS A 830 -32.80 21.36 36.22
N PHE A 831 -33.87 22.11 36.51
CA PHE A 831 -34.26 23.45 35.99
C PHE A 831 -33.29 24.65 36.06
N THR A 832 -32.06 24.55 36.58
CA THR A 832 -31.26 25.77 36.87
C THR A 832 -30.67 26.46 35.63
N LYS A 833 -30.46 25.74 34.52
CA LYS A 833 -29.93 26.30 33.25
C LYS A 833 -30.87 26.22 32.04
N LEU A 834 -31.97 25.47 32.12
CA LEU A 834 -32.90 25.22 31.01
C LEU A 834 -34.34 25.48 31.48
N THR A 835 -34.93 26.59 31.05
CA THR A 835 -36.32 26.94 31.41
C THR A 835 -37.33 26.33 30.44
N VAL A 836 -38.59 26.19 30.88
CA VAL A 836 -39.71 25.75 30.02
C VAL A 836 -39.80 26.60 28.75
N ARG A 837 -39.63 27.92 28.91
CA ARG A 837 -39.64 28.88 27.81
C ARG A 837 -38.50 28.60 26.82
N MET A 838 -37.28 28.40 27.29
CA MET A 838 -36.14 28.08 26.41
C MET A 838 -36.36 26.80 25.60
N ILE A 839 -36.96 25.75 26.19
CA ILE A 839 -37.26 24.52 25.44
C ILE A 839 -38.36 24.77 24.41
N ASN A 840 -39.41 25.51 24.75
CA ASN A 840 -40.46 25.88 23.79
C ASN A 840 -39.93 26.74 22.63
N ASP A 841 -38.98 27.64 22.92
CA ASP A 841 -38.43 28.58 21.94
C ASP A 841 -37.39 27.93 21.00
N ASN A 842 -36.81 26.78 21.37
CA ASN A 842 -35.72 26.13 20.61
C ASN A 842 -36.03 24.69 20.17
N GLY A 843 -36.98 24.03 20.82
CA GLY A 843 -37.31 22.64 20.58
C GLY A 843 -38.40 22.46 19.52
N ASP A 844 -38.21 21.48 18.64
CA ASP A 844 -39.27 20.96 17.79
C ASP A 844 -40.11 19.97 18.62
N ILE A 845 -41.37 20.33 18.87
CA ILE A 845 -42.29 19.61 19.76
C ILE A 845 -43.51 19.19 18.95
N ASN A 846 -43.78 17.89 18.91
CA ASN A 846 -44.97 17.38 18.23
C ASN A 846 -46.25 17.51 19.08
N ASP A 847 -47.41 17.23 18.49
CA ASP A 847 -48.73 17.31 19.14
C ASP A 847 -48.84 16.47 20.43
N ASN A 848 -48.03 15.42 20.55
CA ASN A 848 -47.97 14.53 21.72
C ASN A 848 -47.00 15.04 22.81
N GLY A 849 -46.45 16.25 22.68
CA GLY A 849 -45.52 16.84 23.64
C GLY A 849 -44.13 16.18 23.67
N MET A 850 -43.76 15.47 22.61
CA MET A 850 -42.42 14.88 22.45
C MET A 850 -41.49 15.89 21.78
N VAL A 851 -40.34 16.11 22.40
CA VAL A 851 -39.30 17.02 21.89
C VAL A 851 -38.28 16.22 21.09
N SER A 852 -37.98 16.68 19.87
CA SER A 852 -36.84 16.18 19.09
C SER A 852 -35.53 16.62 19.75
N MET A 853 -34.73 15.67 20.22
CA MET A 853 -33.48 15.95 20.92
C MET A 853 -32.44 16.69 20.07
N PRO A 854 -32.30 16.42 18.75
CA PRO A 854 -31.45 17.23 17.88
C PRO A 854 -31.79 18.72 17.86
N SER A 855 -33.07 19.10 17.95
CA SER A 855 -33.52 20.51 17.88
C SER A 855 -32.99 21.36 19.05
N ILE A 856 -32.87 20.76 20.25
CA ILE A 856 -32.37 21.45 21.46
C ILE A 856 -30.84 21.37 21.62
N ARG A 857 -30.11 20.78 20.66
CA ARG A 857 -28.65 20.58 20.74
C ARG A 857 -27.90 21.88 21.02
N LYS A 858 -28.22 22.95 20.30
CA LYS A 858 -27.59 24.27 20.46
C LYS A 858 -27.78 24.84 21.87
N LEU A 859 -28.93 24.57 22.48
CA LEU A 859 -29.23 25.00 23.83
C LEU A 859 -28.41 24.19 24.84
N LEU A 860 -28.35 22.86 24.70
CA LEU A 860 -27.50 21.99 25.55
C LEU A 860 -26.02 22.36 25.45
N PHE A 861 -25.52 22.57 24.23
CA PHE A 861 -24.15 22.98 23.95
C PHE A 861 -23.75 24.24 24.74
N LYS A 862 -24.59 25.29 24.69
CA LYS A 862 -24.35 26.56 25.41
C LYS A 862 -24.41 26.41 26.94
N SER A 863 -25.19 25.46 27.44
CA SER A 863 -25.34 25.23 28.88
C SER A 863 -24.19 24.41 29.48
N ILE A 864 -23.55 23.55 28.67
CA ILE A 864 -22.45 22.68 29.07
C ILE A 864 -21.08 23.36 28.85
N ILE A 865 -20.88 24.01 27.71
CA ILE A 865 -19.63 24.69 27.38
C ILE A 865 -19.66 26.13 27.94
N GLU A 866 -18.86 26.38 28.96
CA GLU A 866 -18.73 27.71 29.56
C GLU A 866 -17.91 28.65 28.65
N GLY A 867 -18.35 29.90 28.51
CA GLY A 867 -17.62 30.96 27.79
C GLY A 867 -17.67 30.92 26.25
N LYS A 868 -17.94 29.77 25.60
CA LYS A 868 -18.01 29.66 24.12
C LYS A 868 -19.46 29.53 23.64
N ARG A 869 -19.92 30.51 22.85
CA ARG A 869 -21.31 30.59 22.34
C ARG A 869 -21.51 30.07 20.91
N LYS A 870 -20.41 29.75 20.20
CA LYS A 870 -20.42 29.27 18.81
C LYS A 870 -19.57 28.01 18.69
N SER A 871 -19.98 27.10 17.81
CA SER A 871 -19.20 25.93 17.42
C SER A 871 -17.94 26.36 16.65
N PRO A 872 -16.80 25.68 16.84
CA PRO A 872 -15.60 25.93 16.04
C PRO A 872 -15.86 25.55 14.57
N ARG A 873 -15.17 26.26 13.67
CA ARG A 873 -15.05 25.89 12.26
C ARG A 873 -13.59 25.51 12.01
N PHE A 874 -13.38 24.29 11.53
CA PHE A 874 -12.06 23.76 11.19
C PHE A 874 -11.82 23.74 9.68
N THR A 875 -12.82 24.17 8.90
CA THR A 875 -12.74 24.28 7.45
C THR A 875 -11.47 25.02 7.09
N VAL A 876 -10.70 24.45 6.17
CA VAL A 876 -9.58 25.13 5.55
C VAL A 876 -10.14 26.40 4.93
N GLU A 877 -9.73 27.56 5.42
CA GLU A 877 -9.98 28.81 4.68
C GLU A 877 -9.40 28.56 3.31
N ASN A 878 -10.23 28.60 2.26
CA ASN A 878 -9.75 28.50 0.89
C ASN A 878 -8.95 29.78 0.69
N PRO A 879 -7.61 29.75 0.75
CA PRO A 879 -6.82 30.96 0.62
C PRO A 879 -6.98 31.27 -0.86
N ASP A 880 -7.74 32.33 -1.13
CA ASP A 880 -8.27 32.70 -2.43
C ASP A 880 -7.45 32.11 -3.58
N LYS A 881 -7.96 31.03 -4.20
CA LYS A 881 -7.40 30.39 -5.39
C LYS A 881 -5.87 30.48 -5.43
N TYR A 882 -5.15 29.63 -4.71
CA TYR A 882 -3.69 29.62 -4.80
C TYR A 882 -3.23 29.65 -6.27
N PHE A 883 -2.77 30.83 -6.68
CA PHE A 883 -2.27 31.21 -8.01
C PHE A 883 -1.09 30.34 -8.48
N LEU A 884 -0.64 29.39 -7.65
CA LEU A 884 0.58 28.60 -7.80
C LEU A 884 0.39 27.27 -8.57
N LEU A 885 -0.85 26.82 -8.75
CA LEU A 885 -1.17 25.63 -9.59
C LEU A 885 -1.83 26.00 -10.92
N ASN A 886 -2.10 27.29 -11.15
CA ASN A 886 -2.55 27.76 -12.45
C ASN A 886 -1.37 27.59 -13.44
N PRO A 887 -1.56 26.86 -14.55
CA PRO A 887 -0.50 26.66 -15.54
C PRO A 887 -0.24 27.92 -16.37
N GLU A 888 -1.02 28.98 -16.20
CA GLU A 888 -0.63 30.29 -16.71
C GLU A 888 0.57 30.74 -15.86
N PRO A 889 1.75 30.92 -16.48
CA PRO A 889 2.91 31.44 -15.77
C PRO A 889 2.46 32.68 -14.99
N LEU A 890 2.85 32.80 -13.72
CA LEU A 890 3.00 34.14 -13.15
C LEU A 890 3.77 34.91 -14.22
N ALA A 891 3.15 35.98 -14.73
CA ALA A 891 3.67 36.78 -15.83
C ALA A 891 4.97 37.46 -15.40
N THR A 892 6.05 36.71 -15.26
CA THR A 892 7.36 37.20 -15.61
C THR A 892 7.41 37.04 -17.12
N ASP A 893 7.43 38.14 -17.87
CA ASP A 893 7.62 38.14 -19.32
C ASP A 893 8.89 37.39 -19.75
N GLU A 894 9.76 37.01 -18.79
CA GLU A 894 11.01 36.30 -19.00
C GLU A 894 10.87 34.77 -19.25
N LEU A 895 11.55 34.29 -20.30
CA LEU A 895 11.72 32.89 -20.71
C LEU A 895 12.70 32.11 -19.82
N PHE A 896 13.61 32.81 -19.14
CA PHE A 896 14.66 32.19 -18.34
C PHE A 896 14.08 31.44 -17.13
N GLY A 897 14.26 30.12 -17.07
CA GLY A 897 13.71 29.27 -16.00
C GLY A 897 12.22 28.96 -16.09
N ARG A 898 11.50 29.52 -17.07
CA ARG A 898 10.07 29.28 -17.29
C ARG A 898 9.78 27.81 -17.65
N TYR A 899 10.67 27.19 -18.43
CA TYR A 899 10.53 25.81 -18.89
C TYR A 899 11.68 24.93 -18.40
N GLY A 900 11.37 23.76 -17.84
CA GLY A 900 12.38 22.76 -17.49
C GLY A 900 13.15 22.25 -18.72
N LEU A 901 14.44 21.90 -18.53
CA LEU A 901 15.35 21.51 -19.61
C LEU A 901 14.81 20.38 -20.51
N ASN A 902 14.09 19.41 -19.93
CA ASN A 902 13.54 18.28 -20.68
C ASN A 902 12.53 18.74 -21.74
N ARG A 903 11.71 19.76 -21.46
CA ARG A 903 10.72 20.31 -22.41
C ARG A 903 11.40 21.01 -23.57
N ILE A 904 12.42 21.81 -23.26
CA ILE A 904 13.18 22.54 -24.27
C ILE A 904 13.97 21.56 -25.13
N GLN A 905 14.62 20.57 -24.51
CA GLN A 905 15.32 19.53 -25.25
C GLN A 905 14.37 18.72 -26.13
N LEU A 906 13.16 18.40 -25.66
CA LEU A 906 12.14 17.72 -26.46
C LEU A 906 11.69 18.58 -27.64
N LEU A 907 11.48 19.89 -27.44
CA LEU A 907 11.16 20.85 -28.50
C LEU A 907 12.26 20.88 -29.58
N LEU A 908 13.53 20.96 -29.17
CA LEU A 908 14.67 20.98 -30.10
C LEU A 908 14.80 19.66 -30.87
N GLN A 909 14.68 18.51 -30.18
CA GLN A 909 14.80 17.19 -30.78
C GLN A 909 13.69 16.89 -31.78
N THR A 910 12.43 17.19 -31.43
CA THR A 910 11.30 16.99 -32.35
C THR A 910 11.35 17.93 -33.55
N SER A 911 11.91 19.13 -33.36
CA SER A 911 12.17 20.07 -34.46
C SER A 911 13.28 19.57 -35.39
N ASP A 912 14.33 18.93 -34.86
CA ASP A 912 15.38 18.28 -35.65
C ASP A 912 14.86 17.11 -36.50
N GLU A 913 13.82 16.42 -36.01
CA GLU A 913 13.11 15.33 -36.72
C GLU A 913 12.15 15.84 -37.83
N LYS A 914 12.20 17.13 -38.21
CA LYS A 914 11.33 17.79 -39.21
C LYS A 914 9.84 17.79 -38.86
N THR A 915 9.50 17.68 -37.57
CA THR A 915 8.12 17.88 -37.11
C THR A 915 7.75 19.36 -37.22
N SER A 916 6.51 19.69 -37.60
CA SER A 916 6.03 21.07 -37.62
C SER A 916 6.17 21.73 -36.24
N LEU A 917 6.57 23.00 -36.18
CA LEU A 917 6.77 23.73 -34.92
C LEU A 917 5.54 23.65 -33.99
N ASN A 918 4.33 23.78 -34.54
CA ASN A 918 3.10 23.68 -33.77
C ASN A 918 2.99 22.32 -33.03
N LYS A 919 3.22 21.21 -33.75
CA LYS A 919 3.22 19.87 -33.16
C LYS A 919 4.37 19.65 -32.17
N ALA A 920 5.55 20.23 -32.42
CA ALA A 920 6.68 20.16 -31.50
C ALA A 920 6.40 20.95 -30.20
N ALA A 921 5.81 22.14 -30.32
CA ALA A 921 5.38 22.98 -29.21
C ALA A 921 4.30 22.28 -28.37
N GLN A 922 3.30 21.66 -29.02
CA GLN A 922 2.29 20.85 -28.35
C GLN A 922 2.89 19.66 -27.59
N LEU A 923 3.84 18.94 -28.18
CA LEU A 923 4.51 17.80 -27.52
C LEU A 923 5.35 18.22 -26.32
N ALA A 924 6.00 19.40 -26.39
CA ALA A 924 6.78 19.97 -25.30
C ALA A 924 5.93 20.77 -24.29
N ASN A 925 4.64 20.94 -24.58
CA ASN A 925 3.69 21.80 -23.87
C ASN A 925 4.15 23.28 -23.79
N ILE A 926 4.93 23.77 -24.75
CA ILE A 926 5.45 25.15 -24.77
C ILE A 926 4.47 26.03 -25.56
N SER A 927 4.23 27.27 -25.10
CA SER A 927 3.34 28.18 -25.83
C SER A 927 3.88 28.40 -27.25
N MET A 928 3.01 28.58 -28.24
CA MET A 928 3.47 28.75 -29.63
C MET A 928 4.41 29.96 -29.76
N HIS A 929 4.12 31.05 -29.04
CA HIS A 929 4.94 32.25 -28.98
C HIS A 929 6.35 31.96 -28.43
N ASP A 930 6.42 31.29 -27.27
CA ASP A 930 7.71 30.97 -26.65
C ASP A 930 8.49 29.93 -27.47
N ALA A 931 7.80 28.98 -28.10
CA ALA A 931 8.42 28.00 -28.98
C ALA A 931 9.05 28.66 -30.21
N GLU A 932 8.40 29.69 -30.78
CA GLU A 932 8.97 30.50 -31.86
C GLU A 932 10.25 31.21 -31.42
N ILE A 933 10.25 31.84 -30.22
CA ILE A 933 11.43 32.51 -29.67
C ILE A 933 12.56 31.51 -29.42
N LEU A 934 12.27 30.40 -28.72
CA LEU A 934 13.26 29.37 -28.39
C LEU A 934 13.88 28.75 -29.65
N ILE A 935 13.08 28.46 -30.68
CA ILE A 935 13.58 27.90 -31.94
C ILE A 935 14.37 28.94 -32.75
N LYS A 936 13.96 30.21 -32.75
CA LYS A 936 14.75 31.29 -33.36
C LYS A 936 16.12 31.38 -32.70
N ARG A 937 16.16 31.47 -31.37
CA ARG A 937 17.42 31.51 -30.61
C ARG A 937 18.26 30.24 -30.82
N ALA A 938 17.64 29.06 -30.88
CA ALA A 938 18.35 27.81 -31.16
C ALA A 938 19.02 27.81 -32.54
N ARG A 939 18.37 28.40 -33.56
CA ARG A 939 18.99 28.58 -34.89
C ARG A 939 20.17 29.55 -34.83
N GLU A 940 20.05 30.64 -34.10
CA GLU A 940 21.15 31.60 -33.89
C GLU A 940 22.34 30.94 -33.18
N VAL A 941 22.09 30.14 -32.14
CA VAL A 941 23.12 29.37 -31.42
C VAL A 941 23.77 28.31 -32.32
N ALA A 942 22.97 27.63 -33.15
CA ALA A 942 23.46 26.65 -34.13
C ALA A 942 24.35 27.30 -35.20
N ALA A 943 24.09 28.56 -35.56
CA ALA A 943 24.88 29.35 -36.51
C ALA A 943 26.23 29.84 -35.93
N ILE A 944 26.49 29.69 -34.64
CA ILE A 944 27.76 30.12 -34.05
C ILE A 944 28.89 29.19 -34.52
N THR A 945 29.77 29.73 -35.38
CA THR A 945 30.90 29.00 -35.92
C THR A 945 32.22 29.35 -35.25
N THR A 946 33.17 28.42 -35.33
CA THR A 946 34.59 28.69 -35.11
C THR A 946 35.16 29.54 -36.25
N LYS A 947 36.38 30.09 -36.07
CA LYS A 947 37.11 30.80 -37.14
C LYS A 947 37.33 29.95 -38.41
N ARG A 948 37.14 28.63 -38.32
CA ARG A 948 37.25 27.67 -39.44
C ARG A 948 35.89 27.26 -40.01
N GLY A 949 34.81 28.00 -39.72
CA GLY A 949 33.47 27.75 -40.26
C GLY A 949 32.73 26.54 -39.66
N LYS A 950 33.30 25.84 -38.67
CA LYS A 950 32.65 24.68 -38.03
C LYS A 950 31.72 25.11 -36.89
N PRO A 951 30.53 24.49 -36.72
CA PRO A 951 29.60 24.80 -35.64
C PRO A 951 30.22 24.50 -34.27
N ARG A 952 29.89 25.33 -33.26
CA ARG A 952 30.46 25.20 -31.90
C ARG A 952 29.65 24.29 -30.98
N PHE A 953 28.32 24.36 -31.04
CA PHE A 953 27.45 23.76 -30.03
C PHE A 953 26.63 22.56 -30.51
N VAL A 954 26.50 22.39 -31.82
CA VAL A 954 25.64 21.38 -32.46
C VAL A 954 26.45 20.45 -33.37
N LYS A 955 25.93 19.25 -33.65
CA LYS A 955 26.55 18.32 -34.60
C LYS A 955 26.36 18.83 -36.04
N PRO A 956 27.40 18.75 -36.89
CA PRO A 956 27.20 18.88 -38.32
C PRO A 956 26.40 17.67 -38.81
N THR A 957 25.31 17.90 -39.53
CA THR A 957 24.46 16.87 -40.14
C THR A 957 24.83 16.73 -41.62
N ASP A 958 24.75 15.51 -42.18
CA ASP A 958 25.08 15.24 -43.60
C ASP A 958 24.06 15.81 -44.61
N LEU A 959 22.94 16.36 -44.12
CA LEU A 959 21.89 17.02 -44.88
C LEU A 959 21.97 18.53 -44.63
N GLU A 960 21.60 19.39 -45.59
CA GLU A 960 21.65 20.87 -45.57
C GLU A 960 21.01 21.58 -44.35
N THR A 961 20.47 20.84 -43.38
CA THR A 961 19.87 21.32 -42.14
C THR A 961 20.77 21.10 -40.93
N THR A 962 21.16 22.19 -40.27
CA THR A 962 21.93 22.14 -39.00
C THR A 962 21.01 21.72 -37.85
N ALA A 963 21.45 20.77 -37.02
CA ALA A 963 20.70 20.36 -35.83
C ALA A 963 20.63 21.50 -34.79
N LEU A 964 19.50 21.61 -34.09
CA LEU A 964 19.24 22.58 -33.03
C LEU A 964 19.55 22.00 -31.63
N SER A 965 19.45 20.69 -31.49
CA SER A 965 19.70 20.00 -30.22
C SER A 965 21.16 20.11 -29.77
N PRO A 966 21.40 20.27 -28.45
CA PRO A 966 22.75 20.29 -27.91
C PRO A 966 23.48 18.96 -28.11
N LEU A 967 24.81 19.01 -28.14
CA LEU A 967 25.66 17.82 -28.07
C LEU A 967 25.41 17.03 -26.77
N SER A 968 25.15 15.72 -26.90
CA SER A 968 24.82 14.84 -25.77
C SER A 968 25.90 14.81 -24.69
N ILE A 969 25.49 14.91 -23.42
CA ILE A 969 26.33 14.61 -22.26
C ILE A 969 26.63 13.11 -22.25
N GLN A 970 27.91 12.73 -22.19
CA GLN A 970 28.33 11.33 -22.35
C GLN A 970 28.41 10.57 -21.02
N TYR A 971 28.52 11.26 -19.89
CA TYR A 971 28.84 10.65 -18.59
C TYR A 971 27.77 10.96 -17.54
N GLN A 972 27.29 9.92 -16.85
CA GLN A 972 26.29 10.05 -15.78
C GLN A 972 26.78 10.89 -14.59
N SER A 973 28.10 10.92 -14.34
CA SER A 973 28.70 11.76 -13.30
C SER A 973 28.49 13.24 -13.55
N ASP A 974 28.48 13.64 -14.81
CA ASP A 974 28.41 15.03 -15.24
C ASP A 974 26.96 15.54 -15.14
N LEU A 975 26.02 14.66 -15.44
CA LEU A 975 24.59 14.90 -15.25
C LEU A 975 24.24 15.25 -13.79
N ARG A 976 24.93 14.68 -12.79
CA ARG A 976 24.69 15.04 -11.37
C ARG A 976 25.06 16.48 -11.04
N LEU A 977 26.01 17.07 -11.77
CA LEU A 977 26.45 18.46 -11.56
C LEU A 977 25.54 19.47 -12.28
N LEU A 978 24.67 19.02 -13.18
CA LEU A 978 23.83 19.92 -13.97
C LEU A 978 22.78 20.65 -13.11
N SER A 979 22.12 19.95 -12.18
CA SER A 979 21.12 20.54 -11.28
C SER A 979 21.72 21.65 -10.40
N PRO A 980 22.81 21.43 -9.63
CA PRO A 980 23.41 22.51 -8.84
C PRO A 980 23.98 23.62 -9.72
N LEU A 981 24.55 23.29 -10.90
CA LEU A 981 25.04 24.28 -11.84
C LEU A 981 23.91 25.22 -12.34
N LEU A 982 22.72 24.71 -12.62
CA LEU A 982 21.57 25.51 -13.03
C LEU A 982 21.02 26.34 -11.89
N SER A 983 20.86 25.76 -10.70
CA SER A 983 20.36 26.50 -9.53
C SER A 983 21.27 27.68 -9.20
N ASN A 984 22.59 27.45 -9.17
CA ASN A 984 23.57 28.50 -8.96
C ASN A 984 23.64 29.50 -10.10
N ALA A 985 23.34 29.08 -11.33
CA ALA A 985 23.23 29.98 -12.47
C ALA A 985 22.07 30.96 -12.33
N TYR A 986 20.89 30.50 -11.90
CA TYR A 986 19.75 31.39 -11.61
C TYR A 986 20.12 32.41 -10.53
N ARG A 987 20.69 31.94 -9.41
CA ARG A 987 21.15 32.81 -8.31
C ARG A 987 22.21 33.81 -8.77
N LEU A 988 23.15 33.39 -9.61
CA LEU A 988 24.18 34.28 -10.16
C LEU A 988 23.59 35.31 -11.12
N ARG A 989 22.63 34.92 -11.97
CA ARG A 989 21.93 35.80 -12.91
C ARG A 989 21.15 36.89 -12.16
N GLU A 990 20.47 36.54 -11.07
CA GLU A 990 19.77 37.51 -10.21
C GLU A 990 20.74 38.40 -9.43
N LYS A 991 21.84 37.84 -8.90
CA LYS A 991 22.81 38.57 -8.08
C LYS A 991 23.72 39.50 -8.90
N SER A 992 24.12 39.10 -10.10
CA SER A 992 25.10 39.82 -10.95
C SER A 992 24.92 39.50 -12.43
N GLU A 993 23.98 40.17 -13.09
CA GLU A 993 23.76 40.11 -14.54
C GLU A 993 25.04 40.40 -15.38
N PRO A 994 25.91 41.37 -15.02
CA PRO A 994 27.13 41.63 -15.81
C PRO A 994 28.15 40.48 -15.77
N ASP A 995 28.29 39.80 -14.63
CA ASP A 995 29.19 38.66 -14.52
C ASP A 995 28.62 37.42 -15.23
N TRP A 996 27.31 37.20 -15.12
CA TRP A 996 26.60 36.16 -15.87
C TRP A 996 26.75 36.32 -17.39
N THR A 997 26.46 37.52 -17.89
CA THR A 997 26.55 37.86 -19.32
C THR A 997 27.99 37.73 -19.83
N TRP A 998 28.97 38.20 -19.05
CA TRP A 998 30.38 38.06 -19.42
C TRP A 998 30.83 36.59 -19.44
N PHE A 999 30.42 35.80 -18.45
CA PHE A 999 30.77 34.38 -18.35
C PHE A 999 30.22 33.58 -19.54
N LEU A 1000 28.95 33.76 -19.88
CA LEU A 1000 28.38 33.09 -21.05
C LEU A 1000 28.96 33.63 -22.36
N GLY A 1001 29.26 34.93 -22.43
CA GLY A 1001 29.94 35.56 -23.56
C GLY A 1001 31.31 34.94 -23.87
N ILE A 1002 32.16 34.75 -22.85
CA ILE A 1002 33.48 34.14 -23.04
C ILE A 1002 33.39 32.65 -23.38
N CYS A 1003 32.44 31.93 -22.76
CA CYS A 1003 32.15 30.53 -23.11
C CYS A 1003 31.71 30.39 -24.57
N ARG A 1004 30.77 31.24 -25.01
CA ARG A 1004 30.28 31.33 -26.39
C ARG A 1004 31.42 31.49 -27.41
N GLN A 1005 32.36 32.38 -27.12
CA GLN A 1005 33.49 32.69 -28.02
C GLN A 1005 34.56 31.59 -28.08
N LYS A 1006 34.81 30.89 -26.97
CA LYS A 1006 35.98 30.01 -26.82
C LYS A 1006 35.66 28.51 -26.85
N LEU A 1007 34.42 28.08 -26.60
CA LEU A 1007 34.02 26.66 -26.70
C LEU A 1007 33.92 26.15 -28.13
N SER A 1008 34.06 24.83 -28.33
CA SER A 1008 33.94 24.20 -29.65
C SER A 1008 33.31 22.80 -29.58
N ASN A 1009 32.92 22.24 -30.73
CA ASN A 1009 32.31 20.91 -30.80
C ASN A 1009 33.30 19.79 -30.38
N SER A 1010 34.59 19.93 -30.68
CA SER A 1010 35.60 18.93 -30.32
C SER A 1010 36.25 19.13 -28.95
N ARG A 1011 36.21 20.35 -28.38
CA ARG A 1011 36.82 20.67 -27.08
C ARG A 1011 35.82 21.37 -26.17
N ALA A 1012 35.51 20.76 -25.04
CA ALA A 1012 34.65 21.30 -23.98
C ALA A 1012 35.44 22.08 -22.92
N SER A 1013 36.53 22.74 -23.33
CA SER A 1013 37.38 23.57 -22.48
C SER A 1013 37.59 24.94 -23.11
N ILE A 1014 37.90 25.91 -22.27
CA ILE A 1014 38.14 27.30 -22.61
C ILE A 1014 39.64 27.56 -22.47
N SER A 1015 40.24 28.16 -23.50
CA SER A 1015 41.66 28.48 -23.52
C SER A 1015 41.95 29.93 -23.12
N PHE A 1016 42.88 30.12 -22.20
CA PHE A 1016 43.40 31.41 -21.78
C PHE A 1016 44.90 31.51 -22.09
N VAL A 1017 45.29 32.46 -22.93
CA VAL A 1017 46.71 32.73 -23.21
C VAL A 1017 47.33 33.55 -22.08
N ARG A 1018 48.66 33.55 -21.95
CA ARG A 1018 49.38 34.25 -20.86
C ARG A 1018 49.01 35.74 -20.70
N LYS A 1019 48.60 36.41 -21.80
CA LYS A 1019 48.16 37.81 -21.81
C LYS A 1019 46.75 38.01 -21.20
N GLU A 1020 45.93 36.96 -21.11
CA GLU A 1020 44.54 36.98 -20.62
C GLU A 1020 44.42 36.63 -19.12
N LYS A 1021 45.49 36.86 -18.32
CA LYS A 1021 45.51 36.48 -16.89
C LYS A 1021 44.33 37.07 -16.10
N LYS A 1022 43.95 38.31 -16.37
CA LYS A 1022 42.81 38.98 -15.71
C LYS A 1022 41.46 38.30 -16.02
N GLU A 1023 41.28 37.85 -17.25
CA GLU A 1023 40.08 37.11 -17.64
C GLU A 1023 40.03 35.73 -16.99
N LEU A 1024 41.16 35.03 -16.89
CA LEU A 1024 41.23 33.75 -16.19
C LEU A 1024 40.84 33.89 -14.71
N VAL A 1025 41.33 34.91 -14.01
CA VAL A 1025 40.97 35.17 -12.61
C VAL A 1025 39.48 35.52 -12.47
N ARG A 1026 38.95 36.36 -13.36
CA ARG A 1026 37.51 36.67 -13.38
C ARG A 1026 36.65 35.42 -13.63
N PHE A 1027 37.09 34.56 -14.55
CA PHE A 1027 36.43 33.28 -14.83
C PHE A 1027 36.42 32.38 -13.58
N LEU A 1028 37.55 32.25 -12.89
CA LEU A 1028 37.65 31.43 -11.68
C LEU A 1028 36.76 31.92 -10.53
N ARG A 1029 36.67 33.24 -10.33
CA ARG A 1029 35.77 33.85 -9.35
C ARG A 1029 34.31 33.46 -9.62
N ILE A 1030 33.86 33.58 -10.86
CA ILE A 1030 32.48 33.24 -11.26
C ILE A 1030 32.26 31.73 -11.24
N ALA A 1031 33.24 30.95 -11.70
CA ALA A 1031 33.21 29.49 -11.72
C ALA A 1031 33.02 28.90 -10.31
N LYS A 1032 33.62 29.52 -9.28
CA LYS A 1032 33.46 29.15 -7.86
C LYS A 1032 32.04 29.35 -7.35
N GLU A 1033 31.32 30.37 -7.86
CA GLU A 1033 29.90 30.60 -7.54
C GLU A 1033 28.98 29.59 -8.24
N LEU A 1034 29.37 29.09 -9.42
CA LEU A 1034 28.60 28.10 -10.19
C LEU A 1034 28.77 26.67 -9.67
N LEU A 1035 30.01 26.25 -9.42
CA LEU A 1035 30.34 24.92 -8.87
C LEU A 1035 31.58 25.01 -7.97
N PRO A 1036 31.67 24.21 -6.90
CA PRO A 1036 32.88 24.16 -6.08
C PRO A 1036 34.13 23.85 -6.91
N LEU A 1037 35.25 24.49 -6.59
CA LEU A 1037 36.50 24.44 -7.36
C LEU A 1037 37.02 23.01 -7.64
N LYS A 1038 36.74 22.06 -6.74
CA LYS A 1038 37.02 20.61 -6.92
C LYS A 1038 36.38 19.97 -8.17
N HIS A 1039 35.36 20.60 -8.75
CA HIS A 1039 34.69 20.15 -9.96
C HIS A 1039 35.27 20.75 -11.25
N TRP A 1040 36.26 21.64 -11.14
CA TRP A 1040 36.94 22.24 -12.28
C TRP A 1040 38.28 21.56 -12.55
N LEU A 1041 38.63 21.48 -13.83
CA LEU A 1041 39.91 20.96 -14.34
C LEU A 1041 40.65 22.08 -15.03
N MET A 1042 41.94 22.24 -14.70
CA MET A 1042 42.87 23.13 -15.36
C MET A 1042 44.01 22.34 -15.99
N SER A 1043 44.35 22.64 -17.24
CA SER A 1043 45.46 21.98 -17.94
C SER A 1043 46.39 22.98 -18.60
N GLY A 1044 47.69 22.74 -18.54
CA GLY A 1044 48.74 23.59 -19.11
C GLY A 1044 50.14 23.11 -18.72
N ASN A 1045 51.16 23.84 -19.13
CA ASN A 1045 52.55 23.61 -18.72
C ASN A 1045 52.72 23.83 -17.19
N LYS A 1046 53.54 23.01 -16.52
CA LYS A 1046 53.85 23.09 -15.08
C LYS A 1046 54.20 24.51 -14.60
N ALA A 1047 55.01 25.26 -15.35
CA ALA A 1047 55.41 26.63 -15.00
C ALA A 1047 54.24 27.64 -15.03
N VAL A 1048 53.21 27.37 -15.83
CA VAL A 1048 52.00 28.22 -15.92
C VAL A 1048 51.02 27.87 -14.79
N LEU A 1049 50.88 26.57 -14.47
CA LEU A 1049 50.03 26.08 -13.38
C LEU A 1049 50.56 26.48 -11.99
N GLU A 1050 51.88 26.59 -11.81
CA GLU A 1050 52.51 27.06 -10.58
C GLU A 1050 52.32 28.58 -10.36
N ASN A 1051 52.26 29.38 -11.42
CA ASN A 1051 51.98 30.81 -11.31
C ASN A 1051 50.55 31.14 -10.85
N THR A 1052 49.61 30.20 -11.00
CA THR A 1052 48.26 30.26 -10.44
C THR A 1052 48.16 29.79 -8.99
N LYS A 1053 49.22 29.19 -8.40
CA LYS A 1053 49.25 28.75 -6.99
C LYS A 1053 49.48 29.89 -5.98
N THR A 1054 49.75 31.11 -6.43
CA THR A 1054 50.08 32.23 -5.52
C THR A 1054 48.86 32.84 -4.82
N ASP A 1055 47.64 32.47 -5.21
CA ASP A 1055 46.39 32.77 -4.48
C ASP A 1055 45.91 31.50 -3.77
N ASP A 1056 45.89 31.50 -2.44
CA ASP A 1056 45.41 30.37 -1.61
C ASP A 1056 43.96 29.96 -1.92
N ASP A 1057 43.18 30.87 -2.54
CA ASP A 1057 41.78 30.68 -2.89
C ASP A 1057 41.49 29.62 -3.98
N TYR A 1058 42.51 29.12 -4.69
CA TYR A 1058 42.33 28.23 -5.87
C TYR A 1058 43.02 26.86 -5.78
N GLN A 1059 43.49 26.44 -4.60
CA GLN A 1059 44.24 25.18 -4.42
C GLN A 1059 43.42 23.91 -4.74
N ASP A 1060 42.09 23.95 -4.60
CA ASP A 1060 41.21 22.79 -4.77
C ASP A 1060 40.90 22.40 -6.23
N ILE A 1061 41.39 23.16 -7.22
CA ILE A 1061 41.15 22.89 -8.65
C ILE A 1061 42.00 21.70 -9.10
N LYS A 1062 41.39 20.75 -9.84
CA LYS A 1062 42.11 19.61 -10.40
C LYS A 1062 43.04 20.06 -11.51
N GLN A 1063 44.25 19.51 -11.58
CA GLN A 1063 45.24 19.89 -12.58
C GLN A 1063 45.71 18.70 -13.42
N HIS A 1064 45.91 18.95 -14.70
CA HIS A 1064 46.52 18.01 -15.64
C HIS A 1064 47.67 18.69 -16.38
N SER A 1065 48.91 18.30 -16.07
CA SER A 1065 50.10 18.90 -16.70
C SER A 1065 50.30 18.36 -18.11
N ASN A 1066 50.49 19.26 -19.07
CA ASN A 1066 50.87 18.93 -20.42
C ASN A 1066 51.99 19.87 -20.86
N ASP A 1067 53.22 19.34 -20.86
CA ASP A 1067 54.46 20.11 -21.09
C ASP A 1067 54.56 20.70 -22.52
N SER A 1068 53.67 20.27 -23.43
CA SER A 1068 53.62 20.74 -24.82
C SER A 1068 52.78 22.01 -25.06
N VAL A 1069 52.11 22.58 -24.03
CA VAL A 1069 51.13 23.66 -24.23
C VAL A 1069 51.38 24.90 -23.35
N ASN A 1070 51.67 26.04 -24.00
CA ASN A 1070 51.82 27.37 -23.37
C ASN A 1070 50.49 28.11 -23.09
N THR A 1071 49.35 27.41 -23.11
CA THR A 1071 48.01 27.98 -22.92
C THR A 1071 47.30 27.24 -21.80
N THR A 1072 46.61 27.98 -20.93
CA THR A 1072 45.82 27.38 -19.84
C THR A 1072 44.45 27.01 -20.35
N TYR A 1073 44.08 25.74 -20.26
CA TYR A 1073 42.72 25.28 -20.53
C TYR A 1073 41.97 25.08 -19.23
N ILE A 1074 40.72 25.54 -19.18
CA ILE A 1074 39.83 25.31 -18.05
C ILE A 1074 38.49 24.74 -18.51
N GLY A 1075 37.90 23.86 -17.71
CA GLY A 1075 36.58 23.30 -17.95
C GLY A 1075 36.12 22.46 -16.77
N ILE A 1076 34.95 21.84 -16.88
CA ILE A 1076 34.43 20.97 -15.82
C ILE A 1076 35.17 19.62 -15.87
N ALA A 1077 35.58 19.12 -14.71
CA ALA A 1077 36.32 17.88 -14.58
C ALA A 1077 35.40 16.65 -14.69
N SER A 1078 35.75 15.70 -15.56
CA SER A 1078 35.16 14.37 -15.61
C SER A 1078 36.23 13.29 -15.51
N ARG A 1079 35.88 12.08 -15.06
CA ARG A 1079 36.81 10.95 -14.99
C ARG A 1079 36.85 10.23 -16.32
N ASP A 1080 38.06 9.88 -16.79
CA ASP A 1080 38.20 8.99 -17.94
C ASP A 1080 38.14 7.53 -17.50
N ASN A 1081 37.02 6.85 -17.82
CA ASN A 1081 36.84 5.44 -17.51
C ASN A 1081 37.64 4.49 -18.42
N ARG A 1082 38.28 5.00 -19.47
CA ARG A 1082 39.10 4.20 -20.41
C ARG A 1082 40.59 4.18 -20.04
N SER A 1083 41.02 5.11 -19.20
CA SER A 1083 42.40 5.21 -18.71
C SER A 1083 42.62 4.28 -17.52
N GLN A 1084 43.64 3.41 -17.59
CA GLN A 1084 44.06 2.56 -16.45
C GLN A 1084 44.64 3.38 -15.28
N MET A 1085 44.94 4.67 -15.49
CA MET A 1085 45.63 5.54 -14.53
C MET A 1085 44.72 6.54 -13.77
N ASN A 1086 43.38 6.43 -13.85
CA ASN A 1086 42.45 7.41 -13.25
C ASN A 1086 42.70 8.87 -13.72
N GLU A 1087 42.91 9.08 -15.02
CA GLU A 1087 43.15 10.42 -15.55
C GLU A 1087 41.86 11.27 -15.64
N TRP A 1088 42.02 12.60 -15.52
CA TRP A 1088 40.94 13.58 -15.62
C TRP A 1088 40.83 14.15 -17.03
N GLN A 1089 39.61 14.35 -17.51
CA GLN A 1089 39.31 14.95 -18.81
C GLN A 1089 38.29 16.09 -18.69
N PHE A 1090 38.15 16.89 -19.76
CA PHE A 1090 37.17 17.97 -19.82
C PHE A 1090 35.77 17.42 -20.16
N SER A 1091 34.82 17.67 -19.26
CA SER A 1091 33.43 17.30 -19.40
C SER A 1091 32.71 18.10 -20.51
N PRO A 1092 31.90 17.45 -21.37
CA PRO A 1092 30.97 18.12 -22.27
C PRO A 1092 29.91 18.99 -21.58
N LEU A 1093 29.73 18.86 -20.26
CA LEU A 1093 28.67 19.53 -19.49
C LEU A 1093 28.70 21.05 -19.64
N LEU A 1094 29.88 21.68 -19.56
CA LEU A 1094 29.98 23.13 -19.67
C LEU A 1094 29.42 23.64 -21.00
N ARG A 1095 29.69 22.91 -22.08
CA ARG A 1095 29.18 23.25 -23.41
C ARG A 1095 27.69 23.01 -23.54
N PHE A 1096 27.19 21.90 -23.02
CA PHE A 1096 25.75 21.62 -22.98
C PHE A 1096 25.01 22.72 -22.21
N PHE A 1097 25.51 23.06 -21.02
CA PHE A 1097 24.96 24.10 -20.17
C PHE A 1097 24.91 25.45 -20.90
N VAL A 1098 26.03 25.89 -21.47
CA VAL A 1098 26.09 27.16 -22.22
C VAL A 1098 25.14 27.17 -23.42
N HIS A 1099 25.02 26.05 -24.17
CA HIS A 1099 24.05 25.94 -25.27
C HIS A 1099 22.63 26.18 -24.78
N MET A 1100 22.23 25.53 -23.68
CA MET A 1100 20.89 25.68 -23.13
C MET A 1100 20.66 27.10 -22.62
N MET A 1101 21.58 27.67 -21.85
CA MET A 1101 21.43 29.03 -21.31
C MET A 1101 21.30 30.09 -22.40
N LEU A 1102 22.10 29.99 -23.48
CA LEU A 1102 21.99 30.90 -24.63
C LEU A 1102 20.60 30.84 -25.29
N ILE A 1103 19.96 29.67 -25.32
CA ILE A 1103 18.62 29.50 -25.88
C ILE A 1103 17.56 30.06 -24.93
N THR A 1104 17.68 29.79 -23.63
CA THR A 1104 16.61 30.04 -22.65
C THR A 1104 16.62 31.44 -22.05
N ASP A 1105 17.79 32.07 -21.94
CA ASP A 1105 17.92 33.41 -21.36
C ASP A 1105 17.91 34.46 -22.47
N GLU A 1106 16.81 35.19 -22.59
CA GLU A 1106 16.62 36.14 -23.68
C GLU A 1106 17.46 37.40 -23.58
N THR A 1107 17.96 37.73 -22.38
CA THR A 1107 18.83 38.90 -22.16
C THR A 1107 20.23 38.69 -22.74
N LEU A 1108 20.62 37.44 -23.00
CA LEU A 1108 21.95 37.12 -23.52
C LEU A 1108 22.07 37.44 -25.02
N PRO A 1109 23.11 38.18 -25.44
CA PRO A 1109 23.39 38.41 -26.85
C PRO A 1109 23.94 37.12 -27.50
N ILE A 1110 23.31 36.65 -28.59
CA ILE A 1110 23.77 35.47 -29.36
C ILE A 1110 24.64 35.89 -30.55
N VAL A 1111 24.27 36.97 -31.25
CA VAL A 1111 25.02 37.52 -32.38
C VAL A 1111 25.93 38.63 -31.89
N ASN A 1112 27.15 38.74 -32.44
CA ASN A 1112 27.97 39.94 -32.24
C ASN A 1112 27.38 41.05 -33.12
N ASN A 1113 26.84 42.11 -32.51
CA ASN A 1113 26.56 43.38 -33.20
C ASN A 1113 27.86 44.15 -33.49
N GLU A 1114 28.82 43.48 -34.13
CA GLU A 1114 29.99 44.11 -34.74
C GLU A 1114 30.15 43.49 -36.13
N SER A 1115 29.30 43.96 -37.04
CA SER A 1115 29.53 43.98 -38.48
C SER A 1115 30.51 45.09 -38.83
#